data_AF-A0A428MG65-F1
#
_entry.id   AF-A0A428MG65-F1
#
_cell.length_a   1.000
_cell.length_b   1.000
_cell.length_c   1.000
_cell.angle_alpha   90.00
_cell.angle_beta   90.00
_cell.angle_gamma   90.00
#
_symmetry.space_group_name_H-M   'P 1'
#
loop_
_entity.id
_entity.type
_entity.pdbx_description
1 polymer ?
#
loop_
_entity_poly.entity_id
_entity_poly.type
_entity_poly.pdbx_seq_one_letter_code
_entity_poly.pdbx_strand_id
1 'polypeptide(L)'
;MTVQESRYTAFVSYRRLPKDTGWAEWLVGALSDFETPEALRRRGTPKKIGRLFRDEGDLAASGDLSGELKAALWDSDYLIVVCSPETPKSNWVRAEIALFRHWGRADRILALLIEGAPEESYPELLRQYRMVGEGRDTVMELIVPAGADVTPRQNKTEQELKDLARDRILSALLGCSFAELRQSLEAERRSETVVAYFHDVVRRRGIPEGVGALTEEQVLHREYSYRFEVRAGRVESVQRVDSHGILREDGEGIAQWDVMYRSSGAVESVDRRNRHGGVKVRESYSRDGRTVDFLREDDTAVAQAGFVGGMGLARKLVADLKERRAGIVRHRLDYDERGYVVRRRYARDAYNTPAQDAMGNYGEGYEVDSRGLVTRMWFLDAQDGHAIQRNGVAERRDEFDAAGWLIRWIYLDALGQPALCSDGYSAVEQSFDEFGNKLKDICFDTEGRPTLSTENFAIWTGKYNAHGNMIESASWGVDGSPTLREQRHALWIADYDDRGNQTRIGYLGFDRRPVPYKSWYATSTAKYDEGDDLIEERYFDVEGRPTLSEFGYACLKQGYDARGNVAELEYFGVDDKPILSKEGFARLTQTYDERGNRIEQVCYGTDGVLTVGKGGFARWVAKYDERGNRIEESYFAADGTPTAGREGVACAKSIFDDRGNPLEQAYFGVDGRPVTRKEGYARHVHKYDMYGNVAEQAYFGVDGGPVLRNNEFARMTASHDVHGNIVEQAYFGVDRTPVLCKAGYAKRKDSYDERGNRIEQAHFGVDGAPILANDGYAVFRQKYDERGNAIEDNCFGVDGEPILSKTGDARRTHSLDGRGNPVEHRCFGVDGAPILCKENWAILRERYDERGNMIEQSCYGVDGDLIVCKYGYATCTKRYDDRGNLVGQEFFGTDGSLMNSDDGFAKVTQSFDERDNWVEGAYFGVDGALVVAKGGYARIKNKYDARGNKVEHSVFGVDDAPILCENGYATLKSKYDARNHDVEHLYFGVDGEPVLSKYGYFKRVNRYDELGSEVEATFFGVEGEPVERVGGYCRAVREYDATGLLLKTRYLNFKEEEVFPEEDHLVWKTESR
;
A
#
# COMPACT_ATOMS: atom_id res chain seq x y z
N MET A 1 53.22 43.53 28.56
CA MET A 1 52.93 43.63 27.13
C MET A 1 54.21 43.30 26.39
N THR A 2 54.37 42.07 25.92
CA THR A 2 55.49 41.68 25.05
C THR A 2 55.10 42.04 23.61
N VAL A 3 55.88 42.94 23.01
CA VAL A 3 55.74 43.41 21.63
C VAL A 3 55.94 42.21 20.70
N GLN A 4 54.89 41.82 19.98
CA GLN A 4 54.95 40.78 18.96
C GLN A 4 55.53 41.42 17.70
N GLU A 5 56.80 41.14 17.40
CA GLU A 5 57.47 41.62 16.17
C GLU A 5 56.66 41.21 14.94
N SER A 6 56.35 42.18 14.08
CA SER A 6 55.50 42.05 12.89
C SER A 6 56.24 41.39 11.72
N ARG A 7 56.58 40.09 11.83
CA ARG A 7 57.14 39.32 10.70
C ARG A 7 56.08 39.00 9.65
N TYR A 8 56.50 39.00 8.39
CA TYR A 8 55.68 38.62 7.23
C TYR A 8 55.98 37.17 6.84
N THR A 9 54.96 36.42 6.43
CA THR A 9 55.13 35.05 5.92
C THR A 9 55.80 35.04 4.55
N ALA A 10 55.47 36.00 3.68
CA ALA A 10 56.17 36.18 2.42
C ALA A 10 56.14 37.64 1.93
N PHE A 11 57.19 38.01 1.21
CA PHE A 11 57.28 39.22 0.39
C PHE A 11 56.94 38.86 -1.06
N VAL A 12 56.00 39.56 -1.69
CA VAL A 12 55.63 39.36 -3.10
C VAL A 12 56.31 40.43 -3.95
N SER A 13 57.33 40.01 -4.68
CA SER A 13 58.12 40.81 -5.62
C SER A 13 57.65 40.57 -7.06
N TYR A 14 57.46 41.64 -7.81
CA TYR A 14 56.99 41.57 -9.20
C TYR A 14 57.41 42.81 -9.97
N ARG A 15 57.37 42.74 -11.30
CA ARG A 15 57.54 43.93 -12.13
C ARG A 15 56.21 44.67 -12.21
N ARG A 16 56.19 46.00 -12.12
CA ARG A 16 54.94 46.79 -12.12
C ARG A 16 54.39 47.03 -13.53
N LEU A 17 54.14 45.94 -14.27
CA LEU A 17 53.38 45.97 -15.51
C LEU A 17 51.96 45.46 -15.22
N PRO A 18 50.93 45.89 -15.98
CA PRO A 18 49.54 45.55 -15.69
C PRO A 18 49.28 44.05 -15.47
N LYS A 19 49.97 43.18 -16.24
CA LYS A 19 49.82 41.73 -16.16
C LYS A 19 50.43 41.15 -14.87
N ASP A 20 51.68 41.49 -14.58
CA ASP A 20 52.38 41.09 -13.36
C ASP A 20 51.66 41.61 -12.09
N THR A 21 51.15 42.85 -12.12
CA THR A 21 50.35 43.43 -11.03
C THR A 21 49.07 42.63 -10.78
N GLY A 22 48.32 42.29 -11.84
CA GLY A 22 47.09 41.51 -11.70
C GLY A 22 47.33 40.11 -11.12
N TRP A 23 48.44 39.46 -11.46
CA TRP A 23 48.83 38.18 -10.88
C TRP A 23 49.30 38.30 -9.42
N ALA A 24 50.03 39.37 -9.08
CA ALA A 24 50.43 39.64 -7.70
C ALA A 24 49.20 39.92 -6.79
N GLU A 25 48.21 40.67 -7.28
CA GLU A 25 46.96 40.95 -6.57
C GLU A 25 46.13 39.69 -6.32
N TRP A 26 45.91 38.92 -7.39
CA TRP A 26 45.21 37.64 -7.29
C TRP A 26 45.91 36.72 -6.29
N LEU A 27 47.23 36.60 -6.36
CA LEU A 27 47.98 35.71 -5.49
C LEU A 27 47.86 36.13 -4.02
N VAL A 28 48.03 37.42 -3.71
CA VAL A 28 47.90 37.90 -2.32
C VAL A 28 46.50 37.66 -1.77
N GLY A 29 45.45 37.91 -2.55
CA GLY A 29 44.07 37.61 -2.16
C GLY A 29 43.85 36.11 -1.92
N ALA A 30 44.23 35.29 -2.91
CA ALA A 30 44.05 33.83 -2.86
C ALA A 30 44.81 33.17 -1.69
N LEU A 31 45.97 33.71 -1.31
CA LEU A 31 46.74 33.22 -0.18
C LEU A 31 46.18 33.74 1.17
N SER A 32 45.69 34.98 1.23
CA SER A 32 45.17 35.59 2.47
C SER A 32 43.82 35.03 2.90
N ASP A 33 42.97 34.66 1.94
CA ASP A 33 41.64 34.10 2.18
C ASP A 33 41.68 32.60 2.54
N PHE A 34 42.83 31.94 2.36
CA PHE A 34 42.96 30.51 2.54
C PHE A 34 42.94 30.09 4.03
N GLU A 35 42.02 29.18 4.38
CA GLU A 35 42.05 28.45 5.65
C GLU A 35 42.66 27.06 5.49
N THR A 36 43.55 26.69 6.42
CA THR A 36 44.26 25.42 6.37
C THR A 36 43.34 24.25 6.74
N PRO A 37 43.35 23.14 5.96
CA PRO A 37 42.57 21.94 6.25
C PRO A 37 42.74 21.41 7.67
N GLU A 38 41.66 20.90 8.27
CA GLU A 38 41.64 20.37 9.64
C GLU A 38 42.67 19.25 9.86
N ALA A 39 42.86 18.38 8.87
CA ALA A 39 43.86 17.31 8.92
C ALA A 39 45.28 17.84 9.13
N LEU A 40 45.63 18.97 8.52
CA LEU A 40 46.93 19.62 8.69
C LEU A 40 47.00 20.44 9.98
N ARG A 41 45.90 21.10 10.37
CA ARG A 41 45.80 21.82 11.65
C ARG A 41 46.05 20.92 12.85
N ARG A 42 45.50 19.70 12.85
CA ARG A 42 45.73 18.69 13.90
C ARG A 42 47.20 18.26 14.00
N ARG A 43 47.99 18.44 12.94
CA ARG A 43 49.43 18.13 12.90
C ARG A 43 50.32 19.34 13.27
N GLY A 44 49.71 20.47 13.66
CA GLY A 44 50.42 21.67 14.11
C GLY A 44 50.58 22.77 13.06
N THR A 45 49.99 22.63 11.87
CA THR A 45 49.98 23.70 10.85
C THR A 45 49.03 24.84 11.28
N PRO A 46 49.41 26.12 11.13
CA PRO A 46 48.57 27.25 11.56
C PRO A 46 47.25 27.34 10.78
N LYS A 47 46.19 27.89 11.40
CA LYS A 47 44.86 28.00 10.79
C LYS A 47 44.85 28.86 9.51
N LYS A 48 45.61 29.94 9.51
CA LYS A 48 45.82 30.83 8.35
C LYS A 48 47.32 31.07 8.19
N ILE A 49 47.75 31.39 6.97
CA ILE A 49 49.09 31.94 6.79
C ILE A 49 49.20 33.31 7.49
N GLY A 50 50.40 33.71 7.87
CA GLY A 50 50.65 35.03 8.44
C GLY A 50 50.55 36.15 7.39
N ARG A 51 50.93 37.37 7.77
CA ARG A 51 50.80 38.55 6.91
C ARG A 51 51.67 38.43 5.66
N LEU A 52 51.13 38.81 4.51
CA LEU A 52 51.88 38.96 3.27
C LEU A 52 52.22 40.44 3.05
N PHE A 53 53.42 40.71 2.56
CA PHE A 53 53.80 42.05 2.12
C PHE A 53 53.85 42.08 0.59
N ARG A 54 53.13 43.02 -0.01
CA ARG A 54 53.16 43.29 -1.46
C ARG A 54 53.92 44.60 -1.66
N ASP A 55 54.89 44.63 -2.58
CA ASP A 55 55.57 45.89 -2.93
C ASP A 55 54.61 46.86 -3.63
N GLU A 56 54.13 47.87 -2.90
CA GLU A 56 53.24 48.94 -3.38
C GLU A 56 53.94 50.32 -3.46
N GLY A 57 55.22 50.43 -3.13
CA GLY A 57 55.88 51.72 -2.89
C GLY A 57 56.20 52.54 -4.14
N ASP A 58 55.62 53.74 -4.26
CA ASP A 58 55.80 54.68 -5.38
C ASP A 58 57.08 55.57 -5.23
N LEU A 59 57.85 55.72 -6.33
CA LEU A 59 58.87 56.76 -6.61
C LEU A 59 60.20 56.85 -5.79
N ALA A 60 61.35 56.69 -6.46
CA ALA A 60 62.34 57.77 -6.72
C ALA A 60 63.62 57.25 -7.43
N ALA A 61 64.20 58.11 -8.27
CA ALA A 61 65.31 57.87 -9.20
C ALA A 61 66.71 57.62 -8.59
N SER A 62 66.81 56.90 -7.47
CA SER A 62 68.09 56.39 -6.94
C SER A 62 68.11 54.87 -7.04
N GLY A 63 69.16 54.29 -7.64
CA GLY A 63 69.29 52.84 -7.85
C GLY A 63 69.54 52.00 -6.58
N ASP A 64 68.96 52.35 -5.43
CA ASP A 64 69.09 51.62 -4.16
C ASP A 64 67.72 51.46 -3.47
N LEU A 65 67.50 50.31 -2.82
CA LEU A 65 66.23 49.99 -2.14
C LEU A 65 65.98 50.91 -0.94
N SER A 66 64.73 51.39 -0.78
CA SER A 66 64.33 52.20 0.37
C SER A 66 64.48 51.42 1.68
N GLY A 67 64.77 52.13 2.79
CA GLY A 67 64.97 51.49 4.10
C GLY A 67 63.76 50.68 4.58
N GLU A 68 62.54 51.11 4.23
CA GLU A 68 61.29 50.44 4.58
C GLU A 68 61.09 49.13 3.79
N LEU A 69 61.40 49.11 2.49
CA LEU A 69 61.31 47.90 1.66
C LEU A 69 62.38 46.87 2.07
N LYS A 70 63.61 47.32 2.40
CA LYS A 70 64.65 46.43 2.94
C LYS A 70 64.22 45.80 4.28
N ALA A 71 63.56 46.57 5.15
CA ALA A 71 63.04 46.07 6.42
C ALA A 71 61.91 45.05 6.21
N ALA A 72 60.92 45.35 5.38
CA ALA A 72 59.83 44.41 5.06
C ALA A 72 60.34 43.12 4.40
N LEU A 73 61.32 43.22 3.50
CA LEU A 73 61.97 42.08 2.88
C LEU A 73 62.79 41.25 3.90
N TRP A 74 63.47 41.90 4.84
CA TRP A 74 64.20 41.22 5.92
C TRP A 74 63.27 40.49 6.88
N ASP A 75 62.13 41.10 7.21
CA ASP A 75 61.10 40.56 8.11
C ASP A 75 60.24 39.48 7.45
N SER A 76 60.45 39.20 6.16
CA SER A 76 59.73 38.17 5.40
C SER A 76 60.44 36.81 5.44
N ASP A 77 59.68 35.75 5.74
CA ASP A 77 60.24 34.38 5.80
C ASP A 77 60.48 33.77 4.42
N TYR A 78 59.66 34.13 3.42
CA TYR A 78 59.76 33.73 2.02
C TYR A 78 59.77 34.95 1.09
N LEU A 79 60.34 34.78 -0.11
CA LEU A 79 60.23 35.74 -1.21
C LEU A 79 59.51 35.06 -2.36
N ILE A 80 58.35 35.56 -2.77
CA ILE A 80 57.64 35.10 -3.96
C ILE A 80 57.92 36.07 -5.09
N VAL A 81 58.41 35.58 -6.24
CA VAL A 81 58.75 36.39 -7.41
C VAL A 81 57.79 36.06 -8.55
N VAL A 82 57.02 37.05 -9.01
CA VAL A 82 56.20 36.92 -10.23
C VAL A 82 57.10 37.12 -11.45
N CYS A 83 57.15 36.09 -12.29
CA CYS A 83 58.11 35.94 -13.38
C CYS A 83 57.42 36.01 -14.74
N SER A 84 57.81 37.00 -15.54
CA SER A 84 57.48 37.22 -16.94
C SER A 84 58.77 37.52 -17.72
N PRO A 85 58.78 37.56 -19.07
CA PRO A 85 59.96 37.94 -19.86
C PRO A 85 60.52 39.32 -19.53
N GLU A 86 59.71 40.14 -18.86
CA GLU A 86 60.06 41.47 -18.40
C GLU A 86 60.68 41.48 -17.00
N THR A 87 60.49 40.44 -16.17
CA THR A 87 61.02 40.35 -14.80
C THR A 87 62.56 40.49 -14.72
N PRO A 88 63.38 39.84 -15.57
CA PRO A 88 64.85 39.96 -15.50
C PRO A 88 65.39 41.37 -15.74
N LYS A 89 64.62 42.22 -16.44
CA LYS A 89 65.00 43.61 -16.73
C LYS A 89 64.73 44.56 -15.56
N SER A 90 64.04 44.09 -14.51
CA SER A 90 63.77 44.88 -13.31
C SER A 90 64.99 44.88 -12.38
N ASN A 91 65.63 46.04 -12.24
CA ASN A 91 66.72 46.22 -11.27
C ASN A 91 66.25 46.02 -9.82
N TRP A 92 64.98 46.31 -9.54
CA TRP A 92 64.34 46.17 -8.24
C TRP A 92 64.17 44.70 -7.83
N VAL A 93 63.49 43.91 -8.67
CA VAL A 93 63.30 42.47 -8.43
C VAL A 93 64.66 41.76 -8.30
N ARG A 94 65.65 42.14 -9.13
CA ARG A 94 67.02 41.61 -9.03
C ARG A 94 67.68 41.94 -7.70
N ALA A 95 67.54 43.17 -7.22
CA ALA A 95 68.13 43.60 -5.95
C ALA A 95 67.47 42.89 -4.75
N GLU A 96 66.15 42.68 -4.79
CA GLU A 96 65.43 41.93 -3.75
C GLU A 96 65.87 40.47 -3.70
N ILE A 97 65.95 39.80 -4.87
CA ILE A 97 66.49 38.43 -4.96
C ILE A 97 67.93 38.38 -4.46
N ALA A 98 68.77 39.34 -4.84
CA ALA A 98 70.18 39.37 -4.44
C ALA A 98 70.33 39.51 -2.91
N LEU A 99 69.56 40.39 -2.28
CA LEU A 99 69.56 40.58 -0.82
C LEU A 99 69.05 39.33 -0.11
N PHE A 100 67.93 38.76 -0.55
CA PHE A 100 67.36 37.57 0.07
C PHE A 100 68.30 36.37 -0.01
N ARG A 101 69.00 36.22 -1.14
CA ARG A 101 70.09 35.23 -1.30
C ARG A 101 71.29 35.53 -0.40
N HIS A 102 71.71 36.80 -0.30
CA HIS A 102 72.84 37.23 0.54
C HIS A 102 72.59 36.90 2.02
N TRP A 103 71.34 36.96 2.47
CA TRP A 103 70.93 36.59 3.82
C TRP A 103 70.77 35.07 4.04
N GLY A 104 71.23 34.26 3.08
CA GLY A 104 71.24 32.80 3.19
C GLY A 104 69.87 32.14 3.02
N ARG A 105 68.87 32.85 2.47
CA ARG A 105 67.48 32.35 2.31
C ARG A 105 67.15 32.01 0.85
N ALA A 106 68.15 31.63 0.06
CA ALA A 106 67.99 31.34 -1.37
C ALA A 106 67.02 30.18 -1.66
N ASP A 107 66.92 29.22 -0.75
CA ASP A 107 66.01 28.07 -0.75
C ASP A 107 64.55 28.43 -0.47
N ARG A 108 64.29 29.67 -0.01
CA ARG A 108 62.95 30.19 0.33
C ARG A 108 62.43 31.21 -0.70
N ILE A 109 63.00 31.19 -1.91
CA ILE A 109 62.52 31.99 -3.03
C ILE A 109 61.59 31.14 -3.89
N LEU A 110 60.34 31.57 -4.04
CA LEU A 110 59.30 30.89 -4.80
C LEU A 110 59.03 31.66 -6.11
N ALA A 111 59.20 31.03 -7.27
CA ALA A 111 58.93 31.67 -8.56
C ALA A 111 57.51 31.33 -9.08
N LEU A 112 56.72 32.35 -9.40
CA LEU A 112 55.45 32.21 -10.10
C LEU A 112 55.63 32.60 -11.57
N LEU A 113 55.80 31.63 -12.47
CA LEU A 113 55.95 31.86 -13.91
C LEU A 113 54.58 32.13 -14.54
N ILE A 114 54.35 33.38 -14.96
CA ILE A 114 53.06 33.83 -15.52
C ILE A 114 53.04 33.94 -17.04
N GLU A 115 54.22 34.02 -17.66
CA GLU A 115 54.40 34.17 -19.10
C GLU A 115 55.82 33.81 -19.50
N GLY A 116 56.00 33.33 -20.74
CA GLY A 116 57.32 33.08 -21.34
C GLY A 116 57.98 31.78 -20.89
N ALA A 117 59.11 31.44 -21.51
CA ALA A 117 59.91 30.29 -21.09
C ALA A 117 60.67 30.60 -19.78
N PRO A 118 60.96 29.60 -18.93
CA PRO A 118 61.78 29.76 -17.72
C PRO A 118 63.11 30.51 -17.95
N GLU A 119 63.80 30.21 -19.05
CA GLU A 119 65.09 30.80 -19.44
C GLU A 119 64.98 32.26 -19.85
N GLU A 120 63.79 32.72 -20.24
CA GLU A 120 63.51 34.09 -20.63
C GLU A 120 62.98 34.92 -19.45
N SER A 121 62.27 34.27 -18.53
CA SER A 121 61.40 34.94 -17.56
C SER A 121 61.95 34.92 -16.13
N TYR A 122 62.79 33.95 -15.78
CA TYR A 122 63.49 33.95 -14.50
C TYR A 122 64.70 34.89 -14.54
N PRO A 123 64.91 35.77 -13.56
CA PRO A 123 66.17 36.50 -13.42
C PRO A 123 67.37 35.54 -13.34
N GLU A 124 68.54 35.95 -13.82
CA GLU A 124 69.77 35.13 -13.78
C GLU A 124 70.07 34.58 -12.37
N LEU A 125 69.74 35.36 -11.35
CA LEU A 125 69.90 34.99 -9.95
C LEU A 125 69.00 33.82 -9.49
N LEU A 126 67.99 33.43 -10.27
CA LEU A 126 67.16 32.25 -10.01
C LEU A 126 67.48 31.09 -10.96
N ARG A 127 68.33 31.29 -11.97
CA ARG A 127 68.70 30.25 -12.92
C ARG A 127 69.84 29.41 -12.38
N GLN A 128 69.54 28.19 -11.95
CA GLN A 128 70.54 27.20 -11.57
C GLN A 128 70.53 26.09 -12.60
N TYR A 129 71.70 25.62 -13.05
CA TYR A 129 71.80 24.56 -14.04
C TYR A 129 72.46 23.33 -13.44
N ARG A 130 72.00 22.14 -13.83
CA ARG A 130 72.66 20.87 -13.56
C ARG A 130 73.09 20.20 -14.86
N MET A 131 74.17 19.43 -14.81
CA MET A 131 74.57 18.59 -15.94
C MET A 131 73.79 17.28 -15.90
N VAL A 132 73.17 16.90 -17.01
CA VAL A 132 72.44 15.64 -17.16
C VAL A 132 72.96 14.88 -18.38
N GLY A 133 73.27 13.59 -18.19
CA GLY A 133 73.86 12.71 -19.21
C GLY A 133 75.29 12.27 -18.86
N GLU A 134 75.80 11.27 -19.58
CA GLU A 134 77.19 10.82 -19.47
C GLU A 134 77.92 10.96 -20.82
N GLY A 135 79.16 11.46 -20.80
CA GLY A 135 79.97 11.58 -22.01
C GLY A 135 79.55 12.74 -22.93
N ARG A 136 79.55 12.50 -24.25
CA ARG A 136 79.30 13.54 -25.28
C ARG A 136 77.87 14.07 -25.33
N ASP A 137 76.93 13.40 -24.65
CA ASP A 137 75.51 13.78 -24.60
C ASP A 137 75.14 14.59 -23.35
N THR A 138 76.15 15.12 -22.63
CA THR A 138 75.92 15.95 -21.44
C THR A 138 75.27 17.27 -21.82
N VAL A 139 74.07 17.55 -21.30
CA VAL A 139 73.34 18.81 -21.51
C VAL A 139 73.18 19.57 -20.20
N MET A 140 73.17 20.91 -20.29
CA MET A 140 72.85 21.80 -19.18
C MET A 140 71.33 21.92 -19.07
N GLU A 141 70.75 21.33 -18.02
CA GLU A 141 69.33 21.41 -17.72
C GLU A 141 69.09 22.47 -16.63
N LEU A 142 68.15 23.39 -16.87
CA LEU A 142 67.74 24.38 -15.88
C LEU A 142 66.99 23.68 -14.73
N ILE A 143 67.50 23.82 -13.51
CA ILE A 143 66.80 23.47 -12.28
C ILE A 143 65.68 24.50 -12.08
N VAL A 144 64.43 24.04 -12.24
CA VAL A 144 63.24 24.87 -12.02
C VAL A 144 63.20 25.28 -10.54
N PRO A 145 63.19 26.60 -10.22
CA PRO A 145 63.02 27.07 -8.85
C PRO A 145 61.74 26.53 -8.22
N ALA A 146 61.72 26.42 -6.89
CA ALA A 146 60.48 26.12 -6.17
C ALA A 146 59.42 27.19 -6.51
N GLY A 147 58.15 26.80 -6.65
CA GLY A 147 57.09 27.72 -7.07
C GLY A 147 56.10 27.07 -8.04
N ALA A 148 55.44 27.90 -8.87
CA ALA A 148 54.35 27.49 -9.74
C ALA A 148 54.49 28.05 -11.16
N ASP A 149 53.95 27.31 -12.12
CA ASP A 149 53.92 27.70 -13.53
C ASP A 149 52.46 27.70 -14.00
N VAL A 150 51.98 28.88 -14.40
CA VAL A 150 50.61 29.13 -14.87
C VAL A 150 50.57 29.50 -16.35
N THR A 151 51.66 29.24 -17.09
CA THR A 151 51.66 29.41 -18.54
C THR A 151 50.62 28.49 -19.20
N PRO A 152 49.96 28.92 -20.30
CA PRO A 152 48.92 28.11 -20.94
C PRO A 152 49.45 26.73 -21.36
N ARG A 153 48.78 25.67 -20.89
CA ARG A 153 49.08 24.28 -21.28
C ARG A 153 47.85 23.68 -21.96
N GLN A 154 48.06 22.81 -22.97
CA GLN A 154 46.96 22.02 -23.52
C GLN A 154 46.30 21.23 -22.37
N ASN A 155 44.98 21.38 -22.23
CA ASN A 155 44.10 20.66 -21.30
C ASN A 155 43.96 21.21 -19.86
N LYS A 156 44.21 22.51 -19.61
CA LYS A 156 43.80 23.16 -18.34
C LYS A 156 43.22 24.55 -18.56
N THR A 157 42.15 24.87 -17.84
CA THR A 157 41.57 26.21 -17.76
C THR A 157 42.44 27.13 -16.91
N GLU A 158 42.26 28.44 -17.07
CA GLU A 158 42.99 29.44 -16.26
C GLU A 158 42.71 29.28 -14.76
N GLN A 159 41.47 28.93 -14.39
CA GLN A 159 41.08 28.72 -12.99
C GLN A 159 41.80 27.50 -12.38
N GLU A 160 41.94 26.40 -13.14
CA GLU A 160 42.68 25.23 -12.67
C GLU A 160 44.18 25.51 -12.49
N LEU A 161 44.77 26.33 -13.37
CA LEU A 161 46.16 26.77 -13.22
C LEU A 161 46.34 27.67 -11.99
N LYS A 162 45.39 28.58 -11.75
CA LYS A 162 45.32 29.42 -10.55
C LYS A 162 45.23 28.59 -9.26
N ASP A 163 44.31 27.62 -9.21
CA ASP A 163 44.16 26.73 -8.05
C ASP A 163 45.44 25.92 -7.78
N LEU A 164 46.06 25.36 -8.82
CA LEU A 164 47.32 24.62 -8.68
C LEU A 164 48.46 25.50 -8.21
N ALA A 165 48.55 26.74 -8.71
CA ALA A 165 49.59 27.67 -8.31
C ALA A 165 49.44 28.13 -6.87
N ARG A 166 48.21 28.47 -6.45
CA ARG A 166 47.87 28.77 -5.06
C ARG A 166 48.28 27.62 -4.15
N ASP A 167 47.84 26.39 -4.45
CA ASP A 167 48.10 25.21 -3.61
C ASP A 167 49.60 24.89 -3.55
N ARG A 168 50.34 25.08 -4.65
CA ARG A 168 51.79 24.86 -4.72
C ARG A 168 52.55 25.85 -3.85
N ILE A 169 52.21 27.13 -3.92
CA ILE A 169 52.82 28.17 -3.08
C ILE A 169 52.44 27.98 -1.61
N LEU A 170 51.16 27.72 -1.31
CA LEU A 170 50.69 27.43 0.05
C LEU A 170 51.40 26.23 0.67
N SER A 171 51.64 25.16 -0.08
CA SER A 171 52.33 23.99 0.45
C SER A 171 53.71 24.35 1.00
N ALA A 172 54.45 25.21 0.30
CA ALA A 172 55.74 25.73 0.76
C ALA A 172 55.60 26.64 1.98
N LEU A 173 54.65 27.58 1.98
CA LEU A 173 54.44 28.53 3.08
C LEU A 173 53.94 27.86 4.37
N LEU A 174 53.14 26.79 4.25
CA LEU A 174 52.61 26.01 5.36
C LEU A 174 53.57 24.92 5.84
N GLY A 175 54.68 24.69 5.13
CA GLY A 175 55.68 23.68 5.48
C GLY A 175 55.20 22.23 5.30
N CYS A 176 54.32 21.98 4.34
CA CYS A 176 53.81 20.64 4.00
C CYS A 176 54.10 20.28 2.54
N SER A 177 54.06 18.99 2.19
CA SER A 177 54.21 18.63 0.78
C SER A 177 52.96 19.02 -0.02
N PHE A 178 53.14 19.35 -1.30
CA PHE A 178 52.03 19.64 -2.21
C PHE A 178 51.01 18.49 -2.28
N ALA A 179 51.49 17.25 -2.24
CA ALA A 179 50.64 16.06 -2.23
C ALA A 179 49.78 16.00 -0.96
N GLU A 180 50.35 16.27 0.22
CA GLU A 180 49.61 16.27 1.49
C GLU A 180 48.54 17.38 1.54
N LEU A 181 48.85 18.59 1.06
CA LEU A 181 47.88 19.69 1.02
C LEU A 181 46.71 19.37 0.10
N ARG A 182 47.01 18.90 -1.13
CA ARG A 182 45.98 18.50 -2.10
C ARG A 182 45.14 17.34 -1.60
N GLN A 183 45.78 16.33 -0.99
CA GLN A 183 45.08 15.19 -0.40
C GLN A 183 44.15 15.63 0.74
N SER A 184 44.57 16.58 1.57
CA SER A 184 43.75 17.10 2.68
C SER A 184 42.57 17.94 2.17
N LEU A 185 42.78 18.82 1.20
CA LEU A 185 41.72 19.61 0.55
C LEU A 185 40.72 18.71 -0.20
N GLU A 186 41.22 17.67 -0.87
CA GLU A 186 40.39 16.70 -1.56
C GLU A 186 39.62 15.82 -0.58
N ALA A 187 40.22 15.46 0.57
CA ALA A 187 39.52 14.76 1.65
C ALA A 187 38.41 15.61 2.28
N GLU A 188 38.63 16.91 2.48
CA GLU A 188 37.59 17.84 2.98
C GLU A 188 36.46 18.01 1.95
N ARG A 189 36.78 18.23 0.67
CA ARG A 189 35.77 18.28 -0.40
C ARG A 189 35.00 16.96 -0.55
N ARG A 190 35.66 15.81 -0.35
CA ARG A 190 34.99 14.50 -0.29
C ARG A 190 34.13 14.34 0.96
N SER A 191 34.37 15.12 2.01
CA SER A 191 33.61 15.05 3.26
C SER A 191 32.36 15.94 3.28
N GLU A 192 32.18 16.82 2.30
CA GLU A 192 30.98 17.65 2.12
C GLU A 192 29.83 16.82 1.52
N THR A 193 28.64 16.97 2.09
CA THR A 193 27.41 16.33 1.60
C THR A 193 26.79 17.21 0.53
N VAL A 194 26.59 16.66 -0.67
CA VAL A 194 25.89 17.31 -1.79
C VAL A 194 24.45 16.86 -1.80
N VAL A 195 23.52 17.79 -1.98
CA VAL A 195 22.07 17.53 -2.07
C VAL A 195 21.61 17.69 -3.51
N ALA A 196 20.82 16.74 -4.00
CA ALA A 196 20.17 16.81 -5.31
C ALA A 196 18.74 16.25 -5.25
N TYR A 197 17.86 16.71 -6.14
CA TYR A 197 16.45 16.31 -6.19
C TYR A 197 16.11 15.64 -7.51
N PHE A 198 15.28 14.60 -7.45
CA PHE A 198 14.85 13.79 -8.59
C PHE A 198 13.37 13.43 -8.45
N HIS A 199 12.68 13.17 -9.56
CA HIS A 199 11.27 12.77 -9.51
C HIS A 199 11.07 11.28 -9.23
N ASP A 200 12.06 10.44 -9.59
CA ASP A 200 12.00 8.99 -9.39
C ASP A 200 13.38 8.40 -9.03
N VAL A 201 13.40 7.14 -8.59
CA VAL A 201 14.58 6.42 -8.10
C VAL A 201 14.66 5.03 -8.73
N VAL A 202 15.78 4.74 -9.38
CA VAL A 202 16.13 3.38 -9.84
C VAL A 202 17.25 2.79 -8.97
N ARG A 203 17.58 1.50 -9.17
CA ARG A 203 18.67 0.84 -8.46
C ARG A 203 19.68 0.22 -9.39
N ARG A 204 20.96 0.57 -9.19
CA ARG A 204 22.10 -0.06 -9.84
C ARG A 204 22.90 -0.85 -8.81
N ARG A 205 22.85 -2.18 -8.88
CA ARG A 205 23.47 -3.11 -7.90
C ARG A 205 23.14 -2.78 -6.44
N GLY A 206 21.87 -2.44 -6.20
CA GLY A 206 21.35 -2.05 -4.89
C GLY A 206 21.58 -0.58 -4.52
N ILE A 207 22.44 0.16 -5.22
CA ILE A 207 22.66 1.59 -4.98
C ILE A 207 21.50 2.38 -5.62
N PRO A 208 20.81 3.26 -4.88
CA PRO A 208 19.83 4.17 -5.45
C PRO A 208 20.47 5.16 -6.43
N GLU A 209 19.84 5.38 -7.57
CA GLU A 209 20.20 6.44 -8.53
C GLU A 209 18.96 7.26 -8.87
N GLY A 210 19.10 8.58 -8.87
CA GLY A 210 18.00 9.49 -9.17
C GLY A 210 17.71 9.59 -10.67
N VAL A 211 16.43 9.62 -11.03
CA VAL A 211 15.94 9.79 -12.39
C VAL A 211 15.18 11.11 -12.54
N GLY A 212 15.52 11.84 -13.60
CA GLY A 212 14.95 13.16 -13.92
C GLY A 212 15.23 14.20 -12.83
N ALA A 213 16.41 14.81 -12.91
CA ALA A 213 16.83 15.86 -11.99
C ALA A 213 15.85 17.04 -12.01
N LEU A 214 15.54 17.57 -10.83
CA LEU A 214 14.56 18.62 -10.64
C LEU A 214 15.22 19.95 -10.30
N THR A 215 14.62 21.04 -10.78
CA THR A 215 14.94 22.39 -10.33
C THR A 215 14.27 22.68 -8.99
N GLU A 216 14.76 23.71 -8.29
CA GLU A 216 14.14 24.17 -7.03
C GLU A 216 12.66 24.56 -7.23
N GLU A 217 12.34 25.25 -8.32
CA GLU A 217 10.97 25.61 -8.68
C GLU A 217 10.08 24.37 -8.85
N GLN A 218 10.57 23.32 -9.51
CA GLN A 218 9.80 22.08 -9.64
C GLN A 218 9.58 21.40 -8.29
N VAL A 219 10.57 21.40 -7.40
CA VAL A 219 10.45 20.82 -6.04
C VAL A 219 9.39 21.54 -5.21
N LEU A 220 9.30 22.88 -5.32
CA LEU A 220 8.35 23.70 -4.56
C LEU A 220 6.88 23.57 -5.02
N HIS A 221 6.64 23.05 -6.23
CA HIS A 221 5.30 23.00 -6.84
C HIS A 221 4.80 21.59 -7.12
N ARG A 222 5.43 20.55 -6.55
CA ARG A 222 5.06 19.15 -6.76
C ARG A 222 4.73 18.40 -5.47
N GLU A 223 3.89 17.38 -5.60
CA GLU A 223 3.40 16.58 -4.46
C GLU A 223 4.55 15.94 -3.66
N TYR A 224 5.56 15.39 -4.34
CA TYR A 224 6.73 14.80 -3.70
C TYR A 224 7.95 14.72 -4.63
N SER A 225 9.14 14.81 -4.04
CA SER A 225 10.45 14.69 -4.68
C SER A 225 11.35 13.72 -3.90
N TYR A 226 12.32 13.11 -4.58
CA TYR A 226 13.37 12.33 -3.93
C TYR A 226 14.63 13.18 -3.74
N ARG A 227 14.92 13.51 -2.49
CA ARG A 227 16.11 14.23 -2.05
C ARG A 227 17.24 13.25 -1.77
N PHE A 228 18.33 13.37 -2.50
CA PHE A 228 19.54 12.55 -2.35
C PHE A 228 20.59 13.32 -1.56
N GLU A 229 21.13 12.69 -0.53
CA GLU A 229 22.33 13.16 0.16
C GLU A 229 23.52 12.31 -0.27
N VAL A 230 24.50 12.94 -0.92
CA VAL A 230 25.66 12.27 -1.48
C VAL A 230 26.92 12.78 -0.81
N ARG A 231 27.68 11.88 -0.19
CA ARG A 231 28.96 12.20 0.45
C ARG A 231 30.07 11.35 -0.14
N ALA A 232 31.19 11.97 -0.48
CA ALA A 232 32.31 11.31 -1.15
C ALA A 232 31.90 10.51 -2.41
N GLY A 233 30.88 10.97 -3.13
CA GLY A 233 30.35 10.29 -4.32
C GLY A 233 29.53 9.02 -4.02
N ARG A 234 29.12 8.79 -2.77
CA ARG A 234 28.23 7.70 -2.35
C ARG A 234 26.93 8.28 -1.81
N VAL A 235 25.82 7.65 -2.15
CA VAL A 235 24.51 8.03 -1.62
C VAL A 235 24.46 7.59 -0.17
N GLU A 236 24.37 8.53 0.78
CA GLU A 236 24.18 8.19 2.19
C GLU A 236 22.69 7.96 2.49
N SER A 237 21.83 8.84 1.97
CA SER A 237 20.39 8.76 2.16
C SER A 237 19.60 9.19 0.92
N VAL A 238 18.41 8.63 0.76
CA VAL A 238 17.37 9.09 -0.18
C VAL A 238 16.11 9.33 0.61
N GLN A 239 15.54 10.52 0.50
CA GLN A 239 14.37 10.94 1.28
C GLN A 239 13.24 11.33 0.34
N ARG A 240 12.03 10.84 0.60
CA ARG A 240 10.82 11.29 -0.08
C ARG A 240 10.25 12.49 0.69
N VAL A 241 10.29 13.67 0.08
CA VAL A 241 9.90 14.93 0.69
C VAL A 241 8.81 15.63 -0.12
N ASP A 242 7.89 16.30 0.54
CA ASP A 242 6.95 17.21 -0.13
C ASP A 242 7.60 18.57 -0.49
N SER A 243 6.81 19.49 -1.03
CA SER A 243 7.23 20.84 -1.38
C SER A 243 7.70 21.72 -0.20
N HIS A 244 7.41 21.32 1.05
CA HIS A 244 7.89 21.99 2.26
C HIS A 244 9.20 21.36 2.78
N GLY A 245 9.68 20.30 2.13
CA GLY A 245 10.84 19.52 2.59
C GLY A 245 10.52 18.56 3.73
N ILE A 246 9.23 18.31 4.02
CA ILE A 246 8.78 17.41 5.08
C ILE A 246 8.78 15.97 4.54
N LEU A 247 9.27 15.02 5.34
CA LEU A 247 9.25 13.60 4.99
C LEU A 247 7.82 13.07 4.82
N ARG A 248 7.54 12.48 3.67
CA ARG A 248 6.23 11.86 3.37
C ARG A 248 6.41 10.39 3.01
N GLU A 249 5.68 9.54 3.71
CA GLU A 249 5.66 8.10 3.46
C GLU A 249 4.98 7.77 2.12
N ASP A 250 5.47 6.72 1.46
CA ASP A 250 4.85 6.10 0.30
C ASP A 250 3.74 5.12 0.69
N GLY A 251 3.27 4.31 -0.27
CA GLY A 251 2.24 3.31 -0.01
C GLY A 251 2.64 2.21 0.98
N GLU A 252 3.94 1.96 1.14
CA GLU A 252 4.50 0.94 2.03
C GLU A 252 4.85 1.50 3.42
N GLY A 253 4.61 2.80 3.66
CA GLY A 253 5.01 3.48 4.90
C GLY A 253 6.48 3.90 4.94
N ILE A 254 7.14 4.01 3.77
CA ILE A 254 8.56 4.34 3.66
C ILE A 254 8.74 5.81 3.27
N ALA A 255 9.55 6.55 4.02
CA ALA A 255 9.90 7.94 3.72
C ALA A 255 11.41 8.15 3.47
N GLN A 256 12.28 7.28 3.98
CA GLN A 256 13.73 7.44 3.86
C GLN A 256 14.44 6.11 3.65
N TRP A 257 15.48 6.11 2.80
CA TRP A 257 16.35 4.97 2.56
C TRP A 257 17.77 5.37 2.98
N ASP A 258 18.36 4.67 3.94
CA ASP A 258 19.76 4.86 4.32
C ASP A 258 20.60 3.74 3.72
N VAL A 259 21.71 4.08 3.08
CA VAL A 259 22.54 3.12 2.34
C VAL A 259 23.85 2.86 3.09
N MET A 260 24.09 1.61 3.47
CA MET A 260 25.34 1.18 4.07
C MET A 260 26.23 0.48 3.04
N TYR A 261 27.52 0.80 3.07
CA TYR A 261 28.50 0.25 2.16
C TYR A 261 29.55 -0.59 2.89
N ARG A 262 29.95 -1.68 2.24
CA ARG A 262 31.14 -2.45 2.62
C ARG A 262 32.40 -1.63 2.33
N SER A 263 33.53 -2.06 2.89
CA SER A 263 34.85 -1.50 2.56
C SER A 263 35.18 -1.59 1.07
N SER A 264 34.62 -2.57 0.35
CA SER A 264 34.74 -2.70 -1.11
C SER A 264 33.98 -1.62 -1.91
N GLY A 265 33.09 -0.86 -1.27
CA GLY A 265 32.18 0.08 -1.93
C GLY A 265 30.90 -0.56 -2.47
N ALA A 266 30.72 -1.88 -2.31
CA ALA A 266 29.44 -2.54 -2.60
C ALA A 266 28.43 -2.26 -1.47
N VAL A 267 27.13 -2.23 -1.81
CA VAL A 267 26.06 -2.11 -0.80
C VAL A 267 26.10 -3.32 0.13
N GLU A 268 26.05 -3.03 1.42
CA GLU A 268 25.88 -4.02 2.48
C GLU A 268 24.40 -4.19 2.82
N SER A 269 23.74 -3.06 3.06
CA SER A 269 22.33 -3.01 3.41
C SER A 269 21.72 -1.67 3.03
N VAL A 270 20.39 -1.66 2.87
CA VAL A 270 19.58 -0.46 2.78
C VAL A 270 18.50 -0.53 3.86
N ASP A 271 18.52 0.43 4.78
CA ASP A 271 17.47 0.58 5.79
C ASP A 271 16.39 1.50 5.23
N ARG A 272 15.21 0.95 4.95
CA ARG A 272 14.04 1.72 4.58
C ARG A 272 13.23 2.05 5.82
N ARG A 273 13.05 3.35 6.07
CA ARG A 273 12.50 3.90 7.29
C ARG A 273 11.19 4.63 7.05
N ASN A 274 10.34 4.60 8.07
CA ASN A 274 9.20 5.51 8.20
C ASN A 274 9.69 6.96 8.42
N ARG A 275 8.78 7.93 8.44
CA ARG A 275 9.17 9.35 8.61
C ARG A 275 9.74 9.68 10.00
N HIS A 276 9.52 8.83 10.99
CA HIS A 276 10.04 8.95 12.35
C HIS A 276 11.41 8.28 12.54
N GLY A 277 11.96 7.68 11.47
CA GLY A 277 13.25 6.99 11.49
C GLY A 277 13.19 5.53 11.96
N GLY A 278 12.02 4.97 12.25
CA GLY A 278 11.82 3.55 12.50
C GLY A 278 12.08 2.72 11.24
N VAL A 279 12.84 1.62 11.34
CA VAL A 279 13.16 0.76 10.20
C VAL A 279 11.95 -0.12 9.88
N LYS A 280 11.27 0.17 8.78
CA LYS A 280 10.16 -0.65 8.26
C LYS A 280 10.67 -1.91 7.57
N VAL A 281 11.73 -1.75 6.77
CA VAL A 281 12.32 -2.83 5.98
C VAL A 281 13.84 -2.66 5.96
N ARG A 282 14.58 -3.68 6.36
CA ARG A 282 16.02 -3.77 6.09
C ARG A 282 16.27 -4.72 4.93
N GLU A 283 16.89 -4.21 3.87
CA GLU A 283 17.37 -5.00 2.74
C GLU A 283 18.85 -5.33 2.98
N SER A 284 19.21 -6.60 3.12
CA SER A 284 20.60 -7.03 3.32
C SER A 284 21.13 -7.73 2.07
N TYR A 285 22.26 -7.24 1.54
CA TYR A 285 22.82 -7.70 0.27
C TYR A 285 23.94 -8.71 0.49
N SER A 286 23.90 -9.81 -0.27
CA SER A 286 25.02 -10.75 -0.38
C SER A 286 26.27 -10.04 -0.91
N ARG A 287 27.45 -10.64 -0.70
CA ARG A 287 28.72 -10.05 -1.12
C ARG A 287 28.81 -9.77 -2.62
N ASP A 288 28.10 -10.52 -3.45
CA ASP A 288 27.99 -10.34 -4.89
C ASP A 288 26.76 -9.49 -5.31
N GLY A 289 25.93 -9.07 -4.35
CA GLY A 289 24.72 -8.27 -4.55
C GLY A 289 23.57 -9.01 -5.23
N ARG A 290 23.68 -10.31 -5.48
CA ARG A 290 22.65 -11.10 -6.19
C ARG A 290 21.55 -11.64 -5.30
N THR A 291 21.72 -11.60 -3.99
CA THR A 291 20.68 -11.99 -3.03
C THR A 291 20.40 -10.82 -2.11
N VAL A 292 19.12 -10.54 -1.91
CA VAL A 292 18.63 -9.47 -1.04
C VAL A 292 17.65 -10.09 -0.05
N ASP A 293 18.00 -10.08 1.23
CA ASP A 293 17.15 -10.54 2.34
C ASP A 293 16.38 -9.36 2.93
N PHE A 294 15.08 -9.56 3.21
CA PHE A 294 14.21 -8.59 3.84
C PHE A 294 13.96 -8.95 5.30
N LEU A 295 14.15 -7.98 6.19
CA LEU A 295 13.61 -8.00 7.54
C LEU A 295 12.55 -6.90 7.61
N ARG A 296 11.27 -7.29 7.75
CA ARG A 296 10.13 -6.37 7.84
C ARG A 296 9.65 -6.24 9.28
N GLU A 297 9.09 -5.08 9.60
CA GLU A 297 8.50 -4.78 10.91
C GLU A 297 7.24 -5.61 11.22
N ASP A 298 6.47 -6.04 10.20
CA ASP A 298 5.05 -6.40 10.37
C ASP A 298 4.64 -7.82 9.89
N ASP A 299 5.47 -8.85 10.04
CA ASP A 299 5.10 -10.23 9.66
C ASP A 299 4.04 -10.91 10.60
N THR A 300 3.22 -10.13 11.32
CA THR A 300 2.06 -10.64 12.10
C THR A 300 0.81 -9.75 12.15
N ALA A 301 0.57 -8.94 11.12
CA ALA A 301 -0.62 -8.08 11.05
C ALA A 301 -1.91 -8.85 10.65
N VAL A 302 -2.35 -9.84 11.44
CA VAL A 302 -3.70 -10.45 11.33
C VAL A 302 -4.77 -9.66 12.11
N ALA A 303 -4.42 -8.54 12.75
CA ALA A 303 -5.40 -7.70 13.45
C ALA A 303 -5.18 -6.19 13.26
N GLN A 304 -4.89 -5.76 12.03
CA GLN A 304 -5.04 -4.35 11.63
C GLN A 304 -6.29 -4.13 10.75
N ALA A 305 -6.76 -5.14 10.03
CA ALA A 305 -7.83 -4.97 9.03
C ALA A 305 -9.25 -4.75 9.58
N GLY A 306 -9.44 -4.78 10.90
CA GLY A 306 -10.74 -4.49 11.54
C GLY A 306 -10.76 -3.21 12.40
N PHE A 307 -9.62 -2.55 12.63
CA PHE A 307 -9.50 -1.66 13.80
C PHE A 307 -8.98 -0.24 13.56
N VAL A 308 -8.41 0.04 12.39
CA VAL A 308 -8.04 1.41 12.00
C VAL A 308 -8.95 1.81 10.85
N GLY A 309 -10.12 2.32 11.19
CA GLY A 309 -10.98 2.99 10.24
C GLY A 309 -10.59 4.45 10.16
N GLY A 310 -10.01 4.86 9.04
CA GLY A 310 -9.61 6.26 8.84
C GLY A 310 -9.22 6.62 7.41
N MET A 311 -9.89 7.64 6.86
CA MET A 311 -9.70 8.34 5.57
C MET A 311 -9.42 7.51 4.30
N GLY A 312 -9.56 6.18 4.32
CA GLY A 312 -9.03 5.32 3.26
C GLY A 312 -7.51 5.13 3.31
N LEU A 313 -6.78 5.81 4.20
CA LEU A 313 -5.35 5.60 4.45
C LEU A 313 -5.07 4.22 5.06
N ALA A 314 -5.98 3.72 5.90
CA ALA A 314 -5.89 2.36 6.43
C ALA A 314 -6.40 1.26 5.46
N ARG A 315 -7.12 1.61 4.38
CA ARG A 315 -7.50 0.62 3.35
C ARG A 315 -6.32 0.22 2.47
N LYS A 316 -5.37 1.13 2.25
CA LYS A 316 -4.12 0.80 1.58
C LYS A 316 -3.41 -0.31 2.34
N LEU A 317 -3.39 -0.24 3.69
CA LEU A 317 -2.91 -1.30 4.57
C LEU A 317 -3.65 -2.64 4.38
N VAL A 318 -4.98 -2.65 4.23
CA VAL A 318 -5.76 -3.90 4.02
C VAL A 318 -5.57 -4.51 2.63
N ALA A 319 -5.40 -3.68 1.60
CA ALA A 319 -5.03 -4.12 0.26
C ALA A 319 -3.58 -4.63 0.21
N ASP A 320 -2.64 -3.90 0.81
CA ASP A 320 -1.25 -4.31 1.05
C ASP A 320 -1.20 -5.64 1.81
N LEU A 321 -2.08 -5.86 2.79
CA LEU A 321 -2.13 -7.10 3.57
C LEU A 321 -2.63 -8.30 2.75
N LYS A 322 -3.42 -8.09 1.69
CA LYS A 322 -3.73 -9.15 0.71
C LYS A 322 -2.52 -9.48 -0.16
N GLU A 323 -1.72 -8.48 -0.54
CA GLU A 323 -0.48 -8.67 -1.30
C GLU A 323 0.65 -9.30 -0.43
N ARG A 324 0.72 -8.95 0.85
CA ARG A 324 1.70 -9.46 1.84
C ARG A 324 1.52 -10.95 2.20
N ARG A 325 0.49 -11.63 1.68
CA ARG A 325 0.32 -13.10 1.79
C ARG A 325 1.42 -13.90 1.10
N ALA A 326 2.24 -13.26 0.28
CA ALA A 326 3.26 -13.90 -0.54
C ALA A 326 4.42 -14.55 0.25
N GLY A 327 4.63 -14.16 1.52
CA GLY A 327 5.72 -14.71 2.36
C GLY A 327 7.11 -14.52 1.74
N ILE A 328 7.29 -13.51 0.88
CA ILE A 328 8.54 -13.25 0.16
C ILE A 328 9.51 -12.54 1.09
N VAL A 329 10.49 -13.27 1.61
CA VAL A 329 11.52 -12.74 2.52
C VAL A 329 12.84 -12.47 1.82
N ARG A 330 12.97 -12.86 0.55
CA ARG A 330 14.21 -12.73 -0.22
C ARG A 330 13.95 -12.51 -1.70
N HIS A 331 14.74 -11.65 -2.32
CA HIS A 331 14.88 -11.56 -3.77
C HIS A 331 16.22 -12.12 -4.25
N ARG A 332 16.20 -12.83 -5.39
CA ARG A 332 17.39 -13.21 -6.14
C ARG A 332 17.43 -12.43 -7.45
N LEU A 333 18.53 -11.72 -7.67
CA LEU A 333 18.65 -10.70 -8.71
C LEU A 333 19.69 -11.10 -9.76
N ASP A 334 19.30 -10.98 -11.04
CA ASP A 334 20.21 -10.96 -12.16
C ASP A 334 20.35 -9.52 -12.66
N TYR A 335 21.57 -9.16 -13.09
CA TYR A 335 21.90 -7.81 -13.54
C TYR A 335 22.35 -7.81 -15.00
N ASP A 336 22.05 -6.72 -15.71
CA ASP A 336 22.71 -6.43 -16.99
C ASP A 336 24.17 -5.97 -16.79
N GLU A 337 24.87 -5.72 -17.88
CA GLU A 337 26.28 -5.26 -17.86
C GLU A 337 26.44 -3.89 -17.16
N ARG A 338 25.39 -3.06 -17.19
CA ARG A 338 25.35 -1.74 -16.54
C ARG A 338 25.04 -1.84 -15.05
N GLY A 339 24.56 -3.00 -14.57
CA GLY A 339 24.26 -3.26 -13.17
C GLY A 339 22.80 -3.01 -12.77
N TYR A 340 21.89 -2.86 -13.73
CA TYR A 340 20.45 -2.77 -13.46
C TYR A 340 19.84 -4.17 -13.40
N VAL A 341 18.78 -4.32 -12.60
CA VAL A 341 18.09 -5.61 -12.43
C VAL A 341 17.33 -5.96 -13.71
N VAL A 342 17.59 -7.14 -14.27
CA VAL A 342 16.87 -7.69 -15.44
C VAL A 342 16.06 -8.93 -15.10
N ARG A 343 16.26 -9.48 -13.90
CA ARG A 343 15.44 -10.57 -13.37
C ARG A 343 15.42 -10.50 -11.85
N ARG A 344 14.24 -10.67 -11.28
CA ARG A 344 14.00 -10.77 -9.84
C ARG A 344 13.20 -12.05 -9.60
N ARG A 345 13.70 -12.92 -8.74
CA ARG A 345 12.98 -14.13 -8.31
C ARG A 345 12.65 -14.02 -6.83
N TYR A 346 11.47 -14.48 -6.47
CA TYR A 346 10.98 -14.43 -5.11
C TYR A 346 11.32 -15.71 -4.36
N ALA A 347 11.76 -15.55 -3.11
CA ALA A 347 12.01 -16.65 -2.21
C ALA A 347 11.41 -16.41 -0.83
N ARG A 348 10.91 -17.48 -0.23
CA ARG A 348 10.26 -17.46 1.08
C ARG A 348 11.16 -17.82 2.25
N ASP A 349 12.39 -18.23 1.97
CA ASP A 349 13.36 -18.60 2.99
C ASP A 349 14.82 -18.41 2.54
N ALA A 350 15.74 -18.64 3.48
CA ALA A 350 17.17 -18.58 3.25
C ALA A 350 17.72 -19.71 2.34
N TYR A 351 16.90 -20.73 2.03
CA TYR A 351 17.24 -21.84 1.13
C TYR A 351 16.84 -21.57 -0.32
N ASN A 352 16.29 -20.38 -0.60
CA ASN A 352 15.80 -19.97 -1.91
C ASN A 352 14.62 -20.81 -2.40
N THR A 353 13.78 -21.31 -1.48
CA THR A 353 12.52 -21.94 -1.86
C THR A 353 11.66 -20.93 -2.62
N PRO A 354 11.20 -21.22 -3.86
CA PRO A 354 10.39 -20.29 -4.65
C PRO A 354 9.14 -19.83 -3.88
N ALA A 355 8.76 -18.57 -4.05
CA ALA A 355 7.58 -17.97 -3.44
C ALA A 355 6.70 -17.28 -4.48
N GLN A 356 5.40 -17.27 -4.27
CA GLN A 356 4.45 -16.59 -5.16
C GLN A 356 3.99 -15.26 -4.58
N ASP A 357 3.87 -14.24 -5.43
CA ASP A 357 3.10 -13.04 -5.10
C ASP A 357 1.58 -13.33 -5.05
N ALA A 358 0.77 -12.32 -4.73
CA ALA A 358 -0.69 -12.47 -4.67
C ALA A 358 -1.35 -12.78 -6.03
N MET A 359 -0.66 -12.57 -7.14
CA MET A 359 -1.09 -12.91 -8.50
C MET A 359 -0.61 -14.31 -8.93
N GLY A 360 0.18 -15.00 -8.11
CA GLY A 360 0.71 -16.34 -8.38
C GLY A 360 2.07 -16.37 -9.09
N ASN A 361 2.72 -15.23 -9.29
CA ASN A 361 4.00 -15.13 -9.99
C ASN A 361 5.17 -15.41 -9.05
N TYR A 362 6.20 -16.10 -9.53
CA TYR A 362 7.41 -16.44 -8.76
C TYR A 362 8.55 -15.41 -8.90
N GLY A 363 8.28 -14.32 -9.60
CA GLY A 363 9.22 -13.25 -9.87
C GLY A 363 8.87 -12.52 -11.15
N GLU A 364 9.75 -11.61 -11.57
CA GLU A 364 9.61 -10.79 -12.75
C GLU A 364 10.93 -10.74 -13.53
N GLY A 365 10.82 -10.60 -14.86
CA GLY A 365 11.92 -10.21 -15.72
C GLY A 365 11.70 -8.82 -16.31
N TYR A 366 12.80 -8.15 -16.66
CA TYR A 366 12.78 -6.77 -17.09
C TYR A 366 13.70 -6.53 -18.30
N GLU A 367 13.27 -5.63 -19.19
CA GLU A 367 14.16 -4.85 -20.04
C GLU A 367 14.19 -3.41 -19.54
N VAL A 368 15.37 -2.81 -19.53
CA VAL A 368 15.58 -1.45 -19.00
C VAL A 368 16.34 -0.57 -20.00
N ASP A 369 15.96 0.71 -20.05
CA ASP A 369 16.62 1.71 -20.91
C ASP A 369 18.01 2.13 -20.39
N SER A 370 18.63 3.16 -20.98
CA SER A 370 19.94 3.68 -20.54
C SER A 370 19.92 4.31 -19.13
N ARG A 371 18.76 4.80 -18.69
CA ARG A 371 18.52 5.43 -17.39
C ARG A 371 18.18 4.39 -16.31
N GLY A 372 17.89 3.15 -16.69
CA GLY A 372 17.50 2.07 -15.78
C GLY A 372 15.99 1.97 -15.56
N LEU A 373 15.19 2.72 -16.33
CA LEU A 373 13.73 2.65 -16.30
C LEU A 373 13.27 1.37 -17.01
N VAL A 374 12.32 0.66 -16.41
CA VAL A 374 11.79 -0.61 -16.92
C VAL A 374 10.87 -0.33 -18.12
N THR A 375 11.29 -0.70 -19.33
CA THR A 375 10.50 -0.51 -20.56
C THR A 375 9.65 -1.73 -20.91
N ARG A 376 10.01 -2.90 -20.37
CA ARG A 376 9.24 -4.16 -20.51
C ARG A 376 9.37 -4.95 -19.23
N MET A 377 8.26 -5.52 -18.78
CA MET A 377 8.18 -6.41 -17.63
C MET A 377 7.39 -7.67 -18.01
N TRP A 378 7.84 -8.84 -17.57
CA TRP A 378 7.09 -10.09 -17.69
C TRP A 378 7.18 -10.89 -16.39
N PHE A 379 6.31 -11.88 -16.23
CA PHE A 379 6.19 -12.66 -15.00
C PHE A 379 6.93 -13.99 -15.12
N LEU A 380 7.41 -14.51 -13.99
CA LEU A 380 8.16 -15.77 -13.91
C LEU A 380 7.34 -16.88 -13.26
N ASP A 381 7.48 -18.11 -13.77
CA ASP A 381 7.03 -19.34 -13.10
C ASP A 381 8.10 -19.87 -12.10
N ALA A 382 7.79 -20.97 -11.39
CA ALA A 382 8.69 -21.54 -10.38
C ALA A 382 10.03 -22.07 -10.94
N GLN A 383 10.16 -22.16 -12.27
CA GLN A 383 11.34 -22.64 -12.99
C GLN A 383 12.05 -21.51 -13.76
N ASP A 384 11.72 -20.24 -13.47
CA ASP A 384 12.22 -19.03 -14.15
C ASP A 384 11.75 -18.87 -15.62
N GLY A 385 10.74 -19.64 -16.05
CA GLY A 385 10.10 -19.50 -17.36
C GLY A 385 9.14 -18.31 -17.44
N HIS A 386 8.70 -17.95 -18.65
CA HIS A 386 7.67 -16.92 -18.84
C HIS A 386 6.31 -17.45 -18.36
N ALA A 387 5.73 -16.81 -17.35
CA ALA A 387 4.39 -17.11 -16.87
C ALA A 387 3.35 -16.25 -17.62
N ILE A 388 2.20 -16.85 -17.92
CA ILE A 388 1.00 -16.15 -18.40
C ILE A 388 0.02 -16.09 -17.24
N GLN A 389 -0.41 -14.89 -16.89
CA GLN A 389 -1.42 -14.68 -15.85
C GLN A 389 -2.78 -15.26 -16.30
N ARG A 390 -3.65 -15.56 -15.33
CA ARG A 390 -4.99 -16.15 -15.62
C ARG A 390 -5.85 -15.30 -16.57
N ASN A 391 -5.73 -13.98 -16.51
CA ASN A 391 -6.40 -13.03 -17.41
C ASN A 391 -5.76 -12.95 -18.83
N GLY A 392 -4.73 -13.76 -19.10
CA GLY A 392 -4.04 -13.82 -20.39
C GLY A 392 -2.87 -12.85 -20.53
N VAL A 393 -2.61 -11.98 -19.55
CA VAL A 393 -1.46 -11.05 -19.60
C VAL A 393 -0.15 -11.83 -19.45
N ALA A 394 0.76 -11.66 -20.41
CA ALA A 394 2.10 -12.24 -20.39
C ALA A 394 3.18 -11.19 -20.09
N GLU A 395 2.97 -9.96 -20.53
CA GLU A 395 3.93 -8.85 -20.31
C GLU A 395 3.25 -7.50 -20.23
N ARG A 396 3.98 -6.52 -19.70
CA ARG A 396 3.66 -5.10 -19.72
C ARG A 396 4.78 -4.32 -20.39
N ARG A 397 4.44 -3.31 -21.19
CA ARG A 397 5.41 -2.38 -21.81
C ARG A 397 5.12 -0.96 -21.38
N ASP A 398 6.19 -0.25 -21.06
CA ASP A 398 6.16 1.09 -20.46
C ASP A 398 6.90 2.08 -21.37
N GLU A 399 6.28 3.23 -21.57
CA GLU A 399 6.80 4.32 -22.38
C GLU A 399 7.05 5.53 -21.49
N PHE A 400 8.27 6.08 -21.59
CA PHE A 400 8.71 7.22 -20.81
C PHE A 400 9.04 8.40 -21.71
N ASP A 401 8.79 9.61 -21.23
CA ASP A 401 9.28 10.81 -21.89
C ASP A 401 10.80 11.01 -21.69
N ALA A 402 11.33 12.13 -22.21
CA ALA A 402 12.75 12.47 -22.09
C ALA A 402 13.20 12.74 -20.64
N ALA A 403 12.31 13.26 -19.79
CA ALA A 403 12.59 13.52 -18.39
C ALA A 403 12.43 12.26 -17.51
N GLY A 404 11.87 11.18 -18.05
CA GLY A 404 11.72 9.88 -17.40
C GLY A 404 10.33 9.65 -16.80
N TRP A 405 9.34 10.46 -17.15
CA TRP A 405 7.96 10.32 -16.70
C TRP A 405 7.29 9.17 -17.45
N LEU A 406 6.62 8.26 -16.74
CA LEU A 406 5.81 7.22 -17.36
C LEU A 406 4.57 7.87 -18.00
N ILE A 407 4.51 7.89 -19.32
CA ILE A 407 3.43 8.56 -20.07
C ILE A 407 2.42 7.55 -20.63
N ARG A 408 2.81 6.28 -20.78
CA ARG A 408 1.91 5.23 -21.25
C ARG A 408 2.41 3.85 -20.81
N TRP A 409 1.49 2.94 -20.52
CA TRP A 409 1.79 1.52 -20.48
C TRP A 409 0.72 0.68 -21.17
N ILE A 410 1.09 -0.51 -21.63
CA ILE A 410 0.19 -1.48 -22.25
C ILE A 410 0.49 -2.90 -21.75
N TYR A 411 -0.55 -3.67 -21.48
CA TYR A 411 -0.51 -5.09 -21.17
C TYR A 411 -0.71 -5.90 -22.45
N LEU A 412 0.11 -6.93 -22.63
CA LEU A 412 0.12 -7.77 -23.82
C LEU A 412 0.01 -9.25 -23.45
N ASP A 413 -0.64 -10.03 -24.31
CA ASP A 413 -0.67 -11.48 -24.23
C ASP A 413 0.63 -12.12 -24.75
N ALA A 414 0.68 -13.45 -24.75
CA ALA A 414 1.84 -14.21 -25.24
C ALA A 414 2.09 -14.08 -26.75
N LEU A 415 1.12 -13.57 -27.52
CA LEU A 415 1.22 -13.27 -28.95
C LEU A 415 1.62 -11.80 -29.21
N GLY A 416 1.79 -11.01 -28.15
CA GLY A 416 2.10 -9.58 -28.23
C GLY A 416 0.90 -8.71 -28.62
N GLN A 417 -0.34 -9.20 -28.46
CA GLN A 417 -1.56 -8.43 -28.68
C GLN A 417 -2.04 -7.79 -27.37
N PRO A 418 -2.72 -6.63 -27.40
CA PRO A 418 -3.28 -6.00 -26.21
C PRO A 418 -4.19 -6.94 -25.41
N ALA A 419 -3.95 -7.06 -24.12
CA ALA A 419 -4.71 -7.93 -23.20
C ALA A 419 -5.25 -7.11 -22.02
N LEU A 420 -6.42 -7.50 -21.49
CA LEU A 420 -7.01 -6.81 -20.33
C LEU A 420 -6.28 -7.20 -19.04
N CYS A 421 -5.88 -6.21 -18.25
CA CYS A 421 -5.43 -6.44 -16.88
C CYS A 421 -6.63 -6.68 -15.94
N SER A 422 -6.35 -6.96 -14.66
CA SER A 422 -7.36 -7.14 -13.62
C SER A 422 -8.29 -5.94 -13.42
N ASP A 423 -7.86 -4.75 -13.86
CA ASP A 423 -8.61 -3.50 -13.69
C ASP A 423 -9.49 -3.17 -14.90
N GLY A 424 -9.62 -4.10 -15.87
CA GLY A 424 -10.57 -4.00 -16.97
C GLY A 424 -10.13 -3.17 -18.18
N TYR A 425 -8.85 -2.77 -18.26
CA TYR A 425 -8.27 -2.07 -19.41
C TYR A 425 -6.99 -2.77 -19.91
N SER A 426 -6.57 -2.48 -21.14
CA SER A 426 -5.33 -3.00 -21.73
C SER A 426 -4.18 -2.01 -21.66
N ALA A 427 -4.46 -0.71 -21.70
CA ALA A 427 -3.45 0.34 -21.66
C ALA A 427 -3.95 1.56 -20.89
N VAL A 428 -3.01 2.36 -20.39
CA VAL A 428 -3.28 3.68 -19.82
C VAL A 428 -2.33 4.69 -20.43
N GLU A 429 -2.85 5.86 -20.77
CA GLU A 429 -2.05 7.06 -21.06
C GLU A 429 -2.17 8.07 -19.92
N GLN A 430 -1.06 8.73 -19.60
CA GLN A 430 -0.95 9.72 -18.54
C GLN A 430 -0.43 11.05 -19.06
N SER A 431 -0.88 12.14 -18.44
CA SER A 431 -0.31 13.47 -18.65
C SER A 431 -0.04 14.18 -17.34
N PHE A 432 1.01 15.01 -17.33
CA PHE A 432 1.49 15.74 -16.15
C PHE A 432 1.50 17.24 -16.42
N ASP A 433 1.49 18.05 -15.36
CA ASP A 433 1.82 19.48 -15.46
C ASP A 433 3.34 19.70 -15.58
N GLU A 434 3.77 20.96 -15.63
CA GLU A 434 5.20 21.32 -15.77
C GLU A 434 6.07 20.97 -14.55
N PHE A 435 5.45 20.75 -13.39
CA PHE A 435 6.11 20.39 -12.13
C PHE A 435 6.13 18.89 -11.90
N GLY A 436 5.27 18.17 -12.62
CA GLY A 436 5.15 16.73 -12.53
C GLY A 436 3.94 16.19 -11.78
N ASN A 437 2.94 17.01 -11.51
CA ASN A 437 1.72 16.52 -10.89
C ASN A 437 0.83 15.88 -11.95
N LYS A 438 0.26 14.71 -11.65
CA LYS A 438 -0.51 13.92 -12.61
C LYS A 438 -1.86 14.57 -12.90
N LEU A 439 -2.05 15.09 -14.12
CA LEU A 439 -3.26 15.80 -14.52
C LEU A 439 -4.37 14.87 -15.01
N LYS A 440 -4.00 13.78 -15.69
CA LYS A 440 -4.98 12.94 -16.40
C LYS A 440 -4.48 11.52 -16.57
N ASP A 441 -5.39 10.55 -16.42
CA ASP A 441 -5.25 9.16 -16.88
C ASP A 441 -6.38 8.84 -17.88
N ILE A 442 -6.10 8.04 -18.90
CA ILE A 442 -7.09 7.52 -19.85
C ILE A 442 -6.89 6.01 -20.01
N CYS A 443 -7.92 5.22 -19.72
CA CYS A 443 -7.94 3.76 -19.86
C CYS A 443 -8.40 3.33 -21.27
N PHE A 444 -7.72 2.36 -21.88
CA PHE A 444 -8.02 1.87 -23.23
C PHE A 444 -8.35 0.37 -23.26
N ASP A 445 -9.27 -0.05 -24.14
CA ASP A 445 -9.59 -1.46 -24.41
C ASP A 445 -8.52 -2.14 -25.28
N THR A 446 -8.73 -3.41 -25.63
CA THR A 446 -7.80 -4.19 -26.49
C THR A 446 -7.75 -3.70 -27.94
N GLU A 447 -8.68 -2.85 -28.37
CA GLU A 447 -8.71 -2.22 -29.70
C GLU A 447 -8.14 -0.79 -29.68
N GLY A 448 -7.66 -0.31 -28.53
CA GLY A 448 -7.08 1.02 -28.36
C GLY A 448 -8.12 2.14 -28.27
N ARG A 449 -9.38 1.83 -27.93
CA ARG A 449 -10.45 2.81 -27.70
C ARG A 449 -10.61 3.09 -26.21
N PRO A 450 -10.98 4.31 -25.77
CA PRO A 450 -11.21 4.56 -24.35
C PRO A 450 -12.29 3.62 -23.77
N THR A 451 -12.05 3.10 -22.58
CA THR A 451 -12.94 2.13 -21.91
C THR A 451 -13.03 2.40 -20.42
N LEU A 452 -14.12 1.98 -19.78
CA LEU A 452 -14.21 2.01 -18.32
C LEU A 452 -13.29 0.96 -17.70
N SER A 453 -12.60 1.35 -16.64
CA SER A 453 -11.99 0.44 -15.68
C SER A 453 -13.05 -0.25 -14.80
N THR A 454 -12.63 -1.24 -14.02
CA THR A 454 -13.46 -1.88 -12.97
C THR A 454 -13.94 -0.92 -11.89
N GLU A 455 -13.31 0.26 -11.74
CA GLU A 455 -13.76 1.32 -10.83
C GLU A 455 -14.80 2.26 -11.47
N ASN A 456 -15.36 1.91 -12.64
CA ASN A 456 -16.38 2.65 -13.38
C ASN A 456 -15.95 4.03 -13.92
N PHE A 457 -14.69 4.21 -14.30
CA PHE A 457 -14.22 5.41 -15.01
C PHE A 457 -13.28 5.07 -16.18
N ALA A 458 -13.35 5.85 -17.25
CA ALA A 458 -12.42 5.76 -18.39
C ALA A 458 -11.34 6.84 -18.33
N ILE A 459 -11.68 8.00 -17.76
CA ILE A 459 -10.76 9.12 -17.61
C ILE A 459 -10.76 9.54 -16.15
N TRP A 460 -9.58 9.75 -15.60
CA TRP A 460 -9.40 10.40 -14.30
C TRP A 460 -8.68 11.73 -14.51
N THR A 461 -9.04 12.76 -13.74
CA THR A 461 -8.37 14.06 -13.78
C THR A 461 -8.04 14.54 -12.37
N GLY A 462 -6.87 15.18 -12.20
CA GLY A 462 -6.42 15.78 -10.94
C GLY A 462 -6.19 17.29 -11.05
N LYS A 463 -6.44 18.02 -9.96
CA LYS A 463 -6.09 19.43 -9.79
C LYS A 463 -5.27 19.60 -8.51
N TYR A 464 -4.27 20.47 -8.58
CA TYR A 464 -3.30 20.68 -7.52
C TYR A 464 -3.26 22.16 -7.13
N ASN A 465 -2.91 22.43 -5.87
CA ASN A 465 -2.61 23.77 -5.41
C ASN A 465 -1.16 24.16 -5.77
N ALA A 466 -0.74 25.37 -5.38
CA ALA A 466 0.62 25.86 -5.63
C ALA A 466 1.71 25.05 -4.92
N HIS A 467 1.40 24.18 -3.97
CA HIS A 467 2.37 23.32 -3.29
C HIS A 467 2.40 21.90 -3.86
N GLY A 468 1.69 21.64 -4.96
CA GLY A 468 1.57 20.31 -5.55
C GLY A 468 0.66 19.36 -4.78
N ASN A 469 -0.11 19.84 -3.78
CA ASN A 469 -1.08 19.02 -3.08
C ASN A 469 -2.37 18.89 -3.91
N MET A 470 -2.86 17.67 -4.10
CA MET A 470 -4.07 17.41 -4.89
C MET A 470 -5.32 17.90 -4.13
N ILE A 471 -6.02 18.89 -4.68
CA ILE A 471 -7.20 19.50 -4.05
C ILE A 471 -8.53 19.00 -4.62
N GLU A 472 -8.49 18.42 -5.83
CA GLU A 472 -9.66 17.85 -6.49
C GLU A 472 -9.23 16.73 -7.41
N SER A 473 -9.98 15.63 -7.41
CA SER A 473 -9.95 14.66 -8.49
C SER A 473 -11.36 14.31 -8.95
N ALA A 474 -11.50 13.97 -10.23
CA ALA A 474 -12.77 13.69 -10.87
C ALA A 474 -12.68 12.49 -11.82
N SER A 475 -13.77 11.74 -11.93
CA SER A 475 -13.88 10.54 -12.75
C SER A 475 -14.90 10.75 -13.88
N TRP A 476 -14.53 10.32 -15.08
CA TRP A 476 -15.33 10.54 -16.28
C TRP A 476 -15.50 9.24 -17.08
N GLY A 477 -16.64 9.11 -17.74
CA GLY A 477 -16.95 8.04 -18.67
C GLY A 477 -16.19 8.14 -19.99
N VAL A 478 -16.44 7.19 -20.88
CA VAL A 478 -15.79 7.07 -22.20
C VAL A 478 -16.07 8.29 -23.09
N ASP A 479 -17.26 8.87 -22.95
CA ASP A 479 -17.73 10.06 -23.69
C ASP A 479 -17.30 11.39 -23.04
N GLY A 480 -16.56 11.34 -21.93
CA GLY A 480 -16.19 12.51 -21.15
C GLY A 480 -17.32 13.05 -20.26
N SER A 481 -18.44 12.34 -20.14
CA SER A 481 -19.47 12.67 -19.14
C SER A 481 -18.98 12.34 -17.73
N PRO A 482 -19.37 13.09 -16.69
CA PRO A 482 -19.09 12.71 -15.31
C PRO A 482 -19.66 11.31 -14.99
N THR A 483 -18.89 10.46 -14.32
CA THR A 483 -19.35 9.14 -13.86
C THR A 483 -19.11 8.94 -12.36
N LEU A 484 -19.93 8.09 -11.73
CA LEU A 484 -19.72 7.69 -10.35
C LEU A 484 -18.74 6.53 -10.32
N ARG A 485 -17.75 6.61 -9.43
CA ARG A 485 -16.95 5.44 -9.07
C ARG A 485 -17.83 4.39 -8.39
N GLU A 486 -17.31 3.16 -8.26
CA GLU A 486 -17.91 2.08 -7.46
C GLU A 486 -18.38 2.55 -6.06
N GLN A 487 -17.65 3.52 -5.48
CA GLN A 487 -17.91 4.09 -4.15
C GLN A 487 -18.95 5.24 -4.16
N ARG A 488 -19.69 5.41 -5.26
CA ARG A 488 -20.83 6.33 -5.45
C ARG A 488 -20.52 7.83 -5.32
N HIS A 489 -19.29 8.24 -5.63
CA HIS A 489 -18.92 9.65 -5.75
C HIS A 489 -18.31 9.93 -7.14
N ALA A 490 -18.42 11.17 -7.58
CA ALA A 490 -17.86 11.64 -8.86
C ALA A 490 -16.59 12.49 -8.65
N LEU A 491 -16.56 13.27 -7.57
CA LEU A 491 -15.42 14.08 -7.19
C LEU A 491 -14.93 13.70 -5.79
N TRP A 492 -13.62 13.77 -5.63
CA TRP A 492 -12.93 13.79 -4.36
C TRP A 492 -12.28 15.16 -4.21
N ILE A 493 -12.45 15.81 -3.06
CA ILE A 493 -11.82 17.11 -2.76
C ILE A 493 -11.04 17.02 -1.45
N ALA A 494 -10.00 17.84 -1.32
CA ALA A 494 -9.20 17.93 -0.11
C ALA A 494 -8.74 19.34 0.22
N ASP A 495 -8.67 19.62 1.51
CA ASP A 495 -8.05 20.82 2.07
C ASP A 495 -6.77 20.44 2.84
N TYR A 496 -5.82 21.37 2.91
CA TYR A 496 -4.51 21.18 3.54
C TYR A 496 -4.19 22.34 4.49
N ASP A 497 -3.40 22.08 5.53
CA ASP A 497 -2.79 23.13 6.34
C ASP A 497 -1.53 23.72 5.67
N ASP A 498 -0.93 24.74 6.31
CA ASP A 498 0.28 25.43 5.83
C ASP A 498 1.54 24.54 5.82
N ARG A 499 1.46 23.32 6.35
CA ARG A 499 2.54 22.31 6.31
C ARG A 499 2.25 21.21 5.28
N GLY A 500 1.15 21.30 4.55
CA GLY A 500 0.75 20.29 3.56
C GLY A 500 0.11 19.05 4.17
N ASN A 501 -0.29 19.06 5.44
CA ASN A 501 -1.09 17.97 6.00
C ASN A 501 -2.55 18.09 5.55
N GLN A 502 -3.14 16.97 5.15
CA GLN A 502 -4.51 16.94 4.63
C GLN A 502 -5.53 17.06 5.75
N THR A 503 -6.13 18.24 5.93
CA THR A 503 -7.03 18.55 7.06
C THR A 503 -8.48 18.21 6.79
N ARG A 504 -8.88 18.03 5.53
CA ARG A 504 -10.24 17.66 5.15
C ARG A 504 -10.28 16.83 3.88
N ILE A 505 -11.21 15.87 3.83
CA ILE A 505 -11.66 15.20 2.60
C ILE A 505 -13.16 15.40 2.43
N GLY A 506 -13.62 15.57 1.20
CA GLY A 506 -15.03 15.48 0.83
C GLY A 506 -15.28 14.63 -0.41
N TYR A 507 -16.41 13.92 -0.42
CA TYR A 507 -16.89 13.13 -1.55
C TYR A 507 -18.14 13.79 -2.11
N LEU A 508 -18.12 14.14 -3.39
CA LEU A 508 -19.20 14.90 -4.02
C LEU A 508 -19.82 14.14 -5.20
N GLY A 509 -21.11 14.36 -5.40
CA GLY A 509 -21.82 13.98 -6.62
C GLY A 509 -21.51 14.94 -7.78
N PHE A 510 -22.14 14.69 -8.92
CA PHE A 510 -21.97 15.50 -10.13
C PHE A 510 -22.37 16.97 -9.97
N ASP A 511 -23.36 17.22 -9.13
CA ASP A 511 -23.85 18.54 -8.74
C ASP A 511 -22.94 19.24 -7.72
N ARG A 512 -21.80 18.63 -7.38
CA ARG A 512 -20.83 19.06 -6.37
C ARG A 512 -21.42 19.14 -4.96
N ARG A 513 -22.53 18.44 -4.70
CA ARG A 513 -23.06 18.29 -3.34
C ARG A 513 -22.41 17.09 -2.64
N PRO A 514 -22.21 17.14 -1.31
CA PRO A 514 -21.72 15.99 -0.56
C PRO A 514 -22.62 14.77 -0.74
N VAL A 515 -22.02 13.63 -1.03
CA VAL A 515 -22.71 12.34 -1.15
C VAL A 515 -22.11 11.33 -0.18
N PRO A 516 -22.88 10.38 0.35
CA PRO A 516 -22.35 9.37 1.25
C PRO A 516 -21.31 8.49 0.56
N TYR A 517 -20.11 8.46 1.11
CA TYR A 517 -19.07 7.51 0.75
C TYR A 517 -19.37 6.14 1.36
N LYS A 518 -19.57 5.13 0.49
CA LYS A 518 -20.02 3.77 0.88
C LYS A 518 -21.22 3.78 1.83
N SER A 519 -22.10 4.78 1.74
CA SER A 519 -23.29 4.93 2.59
C SER A 519 -23.03 5.28 4.07
N TRP A 520 -21.88 5.86 4.45
CA TRP A 520 -21.58 6.20 5.87
C TRP A 520 -21.37 7.70 6.16
N TYR A 521 -20.45 8.35 5.47
CA TYR A 521 -20.09 9.76 5.71
C TYR A 521 -19.79 10.46 4.38
N ALA A 522 -19.96 11.78 4.30
CA ALA A 522 -19.73 12.55 3.10
C ALA A 522 -18.44 13.38 3.17
N THR A 523 -18.04 13.78 4.37
CA THR A 523 -16.78 14.49 4.60
C THR A 523 -16.08 14.00 5.86
N SER A 524 -14.77 14.17 5.92
CA SER A 524 -13.98 13.91 7.12
C SER A 524 -12.96 15.01 7.34
N THR A 525 -12.62 15.28 8.60
CA THR A 525 -11.56 16.23 8.97
C THR A 525 -10.49 15.54 9.78
N ALA A 526 -9.25 15.99 9.65
CA ALA A 526 -8.09 15.50 10.36
C ALA A 526 -7.38 16.64 11.10
N LYS A 527 -6.76 16.31 12.24
CA LYS A 527 -5.85 17.19 12.98
C LYS A 527 -4.52 16.50 13.18
N TYR A 528 -3.47 17.30 13.14
CA TYR A 528 -2.10 16.85 13.28
C TYR A 528 -1.43 17.54 14.47
N ASP A 529 -0.44 16.89 15.06
CA ASP A 529 0.44 17.51 16.06
C ASP A 529 1.63 18.24 15.40
N GLU A 530 2.58 18.71 16.21
CA GLU A 530 3.79 19.39 15.71
C GLU A 530 4.72 18.45 14.91
N GLY A 531 4.59 17.13 15.08
CA GLY A 531 5.33 16.09 14.34
C GLY A 531 4.66 15.66 13.02
N ASP A 532 3.56 16.31 12.63
CA ASP A 532 2.70 15.93 11.50
C ASP A 532 2.01 14.56 11.69
N ASP A 533 1.90 14.08 12.93
CA ASP A 533 1.18 12.86 13.31
C ASP A 533 -0.33 13.10 13.38
N LEU A 534 -1.10 12.22 12.73
CA LEU A 534 -2.56 12.28 12.76
C LEU A 534 -3.04 11.95 14.17
N ILE A 535 -3.53 12.94 14.90
CA ILE A 535 -3.98 12.78 16.30
C ILE A 535 -5.50 12.72 16.45
N GLU A 536 -6.24 13.23 15.47
CA GLU A 536 -7.70 13.20 15.48
C GLU A 536 -8.25 13.11 14.05
N GLU A 537 -9.21 12.24 13.83
CA GLU A 537 -10.03 12.17 12.62
C GLU A 537 -11.51 12.20 12.99
N ARG A 538 -12.35 12.87 12.20
CA ARG A 538 -13.79 13.02 12.46
C ARG A 538 -14.61 12.93 11.19
N TYR A 539 -15.78 12.30 11.27
CA TYR A 539 -16.68 12.04 10.14
C TYR A 539 -17.97 12.85 10.21
N PHE A 540 -18.46 13.28 9.05
CA PHE A 540 -19.66 14.09 8.93
C PHE A 540 -20.60 13.59 7.83
N ASP A 541 -21.90 13.73 8.06
CA ASP A 541 -22.95 13.43 7.08
C ASP A 541 -22.99 14.44 5.92
N VAL A 542 -23.95 14.27 5.01
CA VAL A 542 -24.12 15.15 3.84
C VAL A 542 -24.51 16.59 4.23
N GLU A 543 -25.08 16.77 5.42
CA GLU A 543 -25.43 18.06 6.01
C GLU A 543 -24.30 18.67 6.87
N GLY A 544 -23.15 18.00 6.98
CA GLY A 544 -21.99 18.48 7.74
C GLY A 544 -22.11 18.29 9.26
N ARG A 545 -23.00 17.42 9.74
CA ARG A 545 -23.14 17.07 11.17
C ARG A 545 -22.30 15.84 11.48
N PRO A 546 -21.71 15.71 12.69
CA PRO A 546 -20.99 14.50 13.08
C PRO A 546 -21.86 13.24 12.90
N THR A 547 -21.30 12.22 12.27
CA THR A 547 -21.98 10.95 12.01
C THR A 547 -21.07 9.77 12.29
N LEU A 548 -21.64 8.59 12.52
CA LEU A 548 -20.87 7.37 12.72
C LEU A 548 -20.29 6.89 11.39
N SER A 549 -19.01 6.49 11.41
CA SER A 549 -18.36 5.81 10.30
C SER A 549 -18.80 4.34 10.19
N GLU A 550 -18.32 3.65 9.15
CA GLU A 550 -18.51 2.20 8.98
C GLU A 550 -17.98 1.35 10.14
N PHE A 551 -17.20 1.95 11.06
CA PHE A 551 -16.58 1.29 12.21
C PHE A 551 -17.28 1.60 13.54
N GLY A 552 -18.37 2.37 13.52
CA GLY A 552 -19.23 2.61 14.69
C GLY A 552 -18.84 3.79 15.59
N TYR A 553 -17.95 4.67 15.13
CA TYR A 553 -17.55 5.89 15.84
C TYR A 553 -17.56 7.11 14.91
N ALA A 554 -17.77 8.30 15.46
CA ALA A 554 -17.77 9.57 14.73
C ALA A 554 -16.41 10.28 14.77
N CYS A 555 -15.57 9.95 15.72
CA CYS A 555 -14.21 10.48 15.83
C CYS A 555 -13.24 9.42 16.37
N LEU A 556 -12.05 9.37 15.77
CA LEU A 556 -10.90 8.58 16.18
C LEU A 556 -9.82 9.52 16.70
N LYS A 557 -9.24 9.23 17.86
CA LYS A 557 -7.99 9.85 18.29
C LYS A 557 -6.88 8.83 18.37
N GLN A 558 -5.66 9.25 18.06
CA GLN A 558 -4.50 8.37 18.01
C GLN A 558 -3.35 8.95 18.81
N GLY A 559 -2.59 8.07 19.46
CA GLY A 559 -1.33 8.38 20.11
C GLY A 559 -0.23 7.47 19.57
N TYR A 560 0.99 8.00 19.50
CA TYR A 560 2.15 7.33 18.92
C TYR A 560 3.26 7.13 19.95
N ASP A 561 4.03 6.06 19.80
CA ASP A 561 5.30 5.90 20.51
C ASP A 561 6.42 6.75 19.88
N ALA A 562 7.61 6.75 20.49
CA ALA A 562 8.75 7.51 20.00
C ALA A 562 9.29 7.06 18.62
N ARG A 563 8.79 5.95 18.06
CA ARG A 563 9.15 5.42 16.74
C ARG A 563 8.06 5.66 15.69
N GLY A 564 6.96 6.32 16.07
CA GLY A 564 5.82 6.56 15.21
C GLY A 564 4.87 5.37 15.08
N ASN A 565 4.98 4.35 15.94
CA ASN A 565 3.99 3.28 15.98
C ASN A 565 2.76 3.74 16.74
N VAL A 566 1.57 3.36 16.26
CA VAL A 566 0.31 3.64 16.95
C VAL A 566 0.29 2.93 18.31
N ALA A 567 0.51 3.66 19.38
CA ALA A 567 0.51 3.15 20.74
C ALA A 567 -0.90 3.15 21.34
N GLU A 568 -1.78 4.02 20.83
CA GLU A 568 -3.09 4.27 21.41
C GLU A 568 -4.13 4.67 20.37
N LEU A 569 -5.36 4.17 20.53
CA LEU A 569 -6.54 4.55 19.76
C LEU A 569 -7.71 4.81 20.71
N GLU A 570 -8.47 5.88 20.50
CA GLU A 570 -9.69 6.20 21.25
C GLU A 570 -10.84 6.54 20.30
N TYR A 571 -12.03 6.03 20.59
CA TYR A 571 -13.22 6.14 19.75
C TYR A 571 -14.30 6.97 20.43
N PHE A 572 -14.82 7.97 19.71
CA PHE A 572 -15.81 8.92 20.21
C PHE A 572 -17.09 8.91 19.37
N GLY A 573 -18.23 9.05 20.03
CA GLY A 573 -19.54 9.17 19.42
C GLY A 573 -19.81 10.57 18.85
N VAL A 574 -20.99 10.74 18.27
CA VAL A 574 -21.46 12.05 17.73
C VAL A 574 -21.61 13.12 18.82
N ASP A 575 -21.67 12.73 20.09
CA ASP A 575 -21.76 13.60 21.27
C ASP A 575 -20.41 13.85 21.96
N ASP A 576 -19.30 13.52 21.29
CA ASP A 576 -17.91 13.65 21.78
C ASP A 576 -17.60 12.87 23.05
N LYS A 577 -18.41 11.86 23.38
CA LYS A 577 -18.13 10.92 24.48
C LYS A 577 -17.51 9.62 23.97
N PRO A 578 -16.70 8.94 24.78
CA PRO A 578 -16.21 7.61 24.44
C PRO A 578 -17.36 6.69 24.04
N ILE A 579 -17.21 5.98 22.92
CA ILE A 579 -18.18 5.02 22.40
C ILE A 579 -17.47 3.72 22.08
N LEU A 580 -18.13 2.58 22.26
CA LEU A 580 -17.56 1.33 21.77
C LEU A 580 -17.55 1.34 20.24
N SER A 581 -16.41 1.00 19.66
CA SER A 581 -16.33 0.65 18.24
C SER A 581 -17.18 -0.59 17.93
N LYS A 582 -17.36 -0.92 16.64
CA LYS A 582 -18.02 -2.18 16.21
C LYS A 582 -17.37 -3.44 16.76
N GLU A 583 -16.19 -3.33 17.33
CA GLU A 583 -15.41 -4.42 17.90
C GLU A 583 -15.50 -4.50 19.43
N GLY A 584 -16.28 -3.63 20.08
CA GLY A 584 -16.68 -3.77 21.48
C GLY A 584 -15.78 -3.07 22.50
N PHE A 585 -14.90 -2.15 22.11
CA PHE A 585 -14.11 -1.34 23.03
C PHE A 585 -14.04 0.13 22.58
N ALA A 586 -13.87 1.06 23.52
CA ALA A 586 -13.80 2.50 23.30
C ALA A 586 -12.36 3.03 23.23
N ARG A 587 -11.39 2.26 23.74
CA ARG A 587 -9.97 2.60 23.68
C ARG A 587 -9.10 1.35 23.55
N LEU A 588 -7.97 1.49 22.89
CA LEU A 588 -6.99 0.44 22.65
C LEU A 588 -5.60 0.96 22.96
N THR A 589 -4.79 0.19 23.70
CA THR A 589 -3.35 0.46 23.81
C THR A 589 -2.55 -0.71 23.22
N GLN A 590 -1.41 -0.40 22.62
CA GLN A 590 -0.52 -1.36 21.96
C GLN A 590 0.93 -1.13 22.40
N THR A 591 1.69 -2.21 22.51
CA THR A 591 3.13 -2.13 22.76
C THR A 591 3.90 -3.03 21.81
N TYR A 592 5.15 -2.64 21.55
CA TYR A 592 6.00 -3.20 20.51
C TYR A 592 7.36 -3.58 21.09
N ASP A 593 7.99 -4.61 20.51
CA ASP A 593 9.38 -4.96 20.81
C ASP A 593 10.38 -4.03 20.07
N GLU A 594 11.69 -4.26 20.28
CA GLU A 594 12.72 -3.46 19.63
C GLU A 594 12.76 -3.59 18.10
N ARG A 595 12.08 -4.60 17.53
CA ARG A 595 11.98 -4.84 16.09
C ARG A 595 10.66 -4.32 15.51
N GLY A 596 9.81 -3.72 16.35
CA GLY A 596 8.48 -3.22 15.97
C GLY A 596 7.42 -4.31 15.86
N ASN A 597 7.69 -5.54 16.32
CA ASN A 597 6.64 -6.55 16.43
C ASN A 597 5.72 -6.18 17.59
N ARG A 598 4.40 -6.20 17.37
CA ARG A 598 3.41 -5.95 18.42
C ARG A 598 3.39 -7.11 19.42
N ILE A 599 3.77 -6.85 20.66
CA ILE A 599 3.82 -7.84 21.74
C ILE A 599 2.62 -7.82 22.66
N GLU A 600 1.84 -6.72 22.65
CA GLU A 600 0.69 -6.56 23.52
C GLU A 600 -0.40 -5.68 22.90
N GLN A 601 -1.65 -6.00 23.25
CA GLN A 601 -2.82 -5.17 22.97
C GLN A 601 -3.77 -5.22 24.18
N VAL A 602 -4.32 -4.08 24.58
CA VAL A 602 -5.25 -3.97 25.72
C VAL A 602 -6.46 -3.11 25.35
N CYS A 603 -7.65 -3.63 25.59
CA CYS A 603 -8.95 -3.05 25.25
C CYS A 603 -9.60 -2.42 26.49
N TYR A 604 -10.15 -1.21 26.35
CA TYR A 604 -10.80 -0.47 27.43
C TYR A 604 -12.23 -0.06 27.05
N GLY A 605 -13.14 -0.09 28.02
CA GLY A 605 -14.52 0.34 27.92
C GLY A 605 -14.67 1.87 27.93
N THR A 606 -15.91 2.34 27.89
CA THR A 606 -16.24 3.78 27.93
C THR A 606 -15.93 4.43 29.28
N ASP A 607 -15.77 3.63 30.33
CA ASP A 607 -15.40 4.03 31.68
C ASP A 607 -13.87 4.04 31.92
N GLY A 608 -13.08 3.65 30.92
CA GLY A 608 -11.62 3.54 31.01
C GLY A 608 -11.12 2.29 31.73
N VAL A 609 -12.00 1.34 32.06
CA VAL A 609 -11.64 0.05 32.66
C VAL A 609 -11.40 -0.97 31.54
N LEU A 610 -10.57 -1.99 31.80
CA LEU A 610 -10.35 -3.08 30.83
C LEU A 610 -11.70 -3.72 30.48
N THR A 611 -11.96 -3.88 29.19
CA THR A 611 -13.19 -4.50 28.69
C THR A 611 -12.88 -5.57 27.67
N VAL A 612 -13.77 -6.54 27.55
CA VAL A 612 -13.61 -7.63 26.59
C VAL A 612 -14.27 -7.24 25.27
N GLY A 613 -13.46 -7.11 24.22
CA GLY A 613 -13.99 -6.87 22.88
C GLY A 613 -14.67 -8.12 22.29
N LYS A 614 -15.22 -7.99 21.08
CA LYS A 614 -15.85 -9.10 20.34
C LYS A 614 -14.91 -10.29 20.07
N GLY A 615 -13.60 -10.10 20.18
CA GLY A 615 -12.60 -11.18 20.14
C GLY A 615 -12.64 -12.12 21.36
N GLY A 616 -13.35 -11.76 22.43
CA GLY A 616 -13.48 -12.56 23.65
C GLY A 616 -12.33 -12.40 24.65
N PHE A 617 -11.50 -11.36 24.49
CA PHE A 617 -10.44 -11.00 25.42
C PHE A 617 -10.33 -9.48 25.63
N ALA A 618 -9.82 -9.08 26.79
CA ALA A 618 -9.48 -7.69 27.10
C ALA A 618 -8.01 -7.39 26.84
N ARG A 619 -7.15 -8.40 26.89
CA ARG A 619 -5.72 -8.28 26.65
C ARG A 619 -5.19 -9.45 25.84
N TRP A 620 -4.33 -9.15 24.87
CA TRP A 620 -3.62 -10.11 24.05
C TRP A 620 -2.12 -9.90 24.20
N VAL A 621 -1.36 -10.99 24.25
CA VAL A 621 0.10 -11.00 24.35
C VAL A 621 0.68 -11.97 23.34
N ALA A 622 1.80 -11.62 22.73
CA ALA A 622 2.50 -12.48 21.78
C ALA A 622 3.99 -12.59 22.08
N LYS A 623 4.59 -13.68 21.61
CA LYS A 623 6.04 -13.88 21.58
C LYS A 623 6.50 -14.31 20.20
N TYR A 624 7.72 -13.89 19.88
CA TYR A 624 8.35 -14.08 18.59
C TYR A 624 9.69 -14.79 18.75
N ASP A 625 10.08 -15.58 17.75
CA ASP A 625 11.44 -16.10 17.65
C ASP A 625 12.42 -15.06 17.06
N GLU A 626 13.71 -15.42 16.94
CA GLU A 626 14.72 -14.55 16.36
C GLU A 626 14.50 -14.22 14.87
N ARG A 627 13.57 -14.89 14.21
CA ARG A 627 13.21 -14.67 12.80
C ARG A 627 11.90 -13.88 12.64
N GLY A 628 11.25 -13.51 13.73
CA GLY A 628 9.97 -12.79 13.71
C GLY A 628 8.75 -13.70 13.54
N ASN A 629 8.90 -15.03 13.63
CA ASN A 629 7.74 -15.92 13.64
C ASN A 629 7.06 -15.90 15.01
N ARG A 630 5.74 -15.76 15.04
CA ARG A 630 4.96 -15.80 16.29
C ARG A 630 4.84 -17.21 16.82
N ILE A 631 5.58 -17.50 17.89
CA ILE A 631 5.66 -18.81 18.53
C ILE A 631 4.62 -19.01 19.63
N GLU A 632 4.06 -17.94 20.17
CA GLU A 632 3.06 -17.99 21.23
C GLU A 632 2.13 -16.79 21.15
N GLU A 633 0.84 -17.02 21.38
CA GLU A 633 -0.15 -16.00 21.66
C GLU A 633 -1.03 -16.41 22.84
N SER A 634 -1.43 -15.43 23.66
CA SER A 634 -2.21 -15.65 24.88
C SER A 634 -3.28 -14.57 25.05
N TYR A 635 -4.43 -14.97 25.58
CA TYR A 635 -5.61 -14.13 25.74
C TYR A 635 -5.98 -14.03 27.22
N PHE A 636 -6.31 -12.82 27.67
CA PHE A 636 -6.61 -12.52 29.07
C PHE A 636 -7.93 -11.75 29.20
N ALA A 637 -8.69 -12.07 30.25
CA ALA A 637 -9.91 -11.36 30.64
C ALA A 637 -9.58 -9.99 31.27
N ALA A 638 -10.62 -9.20 31.53
CA ALA A 638 -10.49 -7.87 32.14
C ALA A 638 -9.86 -7.89 33.55
N ASP A 639 -9.99 -8.99 34.28
CA ASP A 639 -9.37 -9.20 35.60
C ASP A 639 -7.90 -9.67 35.53
N GLY A 640 -7.35 -9.81 34.31
CA GLY A 640 -5.99 -10.26 34.06
C GLY A 640 -5.80 -11.78 34.08
N THR A 641 -6.86 -12.57 34.30
CA THR A 641 -6.77 -14.03 34.24
C THR A 641 -6.76 -14.54 32.79
N PRO A 642 -6.12 -15.69 32.49
CA PRO A 642 -6.22 -16.31 31.16
C PRO A 642 -7.69 -16.59 30.81
N THR A 643 -8.11 -16.25 29.59
CA THR A 643 -9.48 -16.46 29.12
C THR A 643 -9.49 -17.21 27.80
N ALA A 644 -10.48 -18.08 27.60
CA ALA A 644 -10.72 -18.69 26.31
C ALA A 644 -11.50 -17.72 25.42
N GLY A 645 -10.94 -17.29 24.29
CA GLY A 645 -11.69 -16.49 23.31
C GLY A 645 -12.81 -17.30 22.63
N ARG A 646 -13.46 -16.74 21.61
CA ARG A 646 -14.59 -17.39 20.89
C ARG A 646 -14.30 -18.78 20.31
N GLU A 647 -13.02 -19.10 20.10
CA GLU A 647 -12.57 -20.40 19.59
C GLU A 647 -12.37 -21.46 20.69
N GLY A 648 -12.57 -21.11 21.97
CA GLY A 648 -12.36 -22.00 23.12
C GLY A 648 -10.89 -22.12 23.54
N VAL A 649 -10.02 -21.22 23.07
CA VAL A 649 -8.56 -21.27 23.25
C VAL A 649 -8.08 -20.07 24.05
N ALA A 650 -7.26 -20.30 25.07
CA ALA A 650 -6.63 -19.25 25.88
C ALA A 650 -5.18 -18.98 25.47
N CYS A 651 -4.50 -19.97 24.93
CA CYS A 651 -3.16 -19.84 24.38
C CYS A 651 -2.98 -20.73 23.16
N ALA A 652 -2.32 -20.21 22.12
CA ALA A 652 -1.86 -21.01 20.99
C ALA A 652 -0.34 -20.94 20.90
N LYS A 653 0.29 -22.09 20.62
CA LYS A 653 1.73 -22.21 20.40
C LYS A 653 2.01 -22.78 19.03
N SER A 654 3.00 -22.22 18.37
CA SER A 654 3.38 -22.58 17.00
C SER A 654 4.84 -23.01 16.94
N ILE A 655 5.11 -24.06 16.17
CA ILE A 655 6.45 -24.54 15.86
C ILE A 655 6.68 -24.38 14.36
N PHE A 656 7.84 -23.87 14.00
CA PHE A 656 8.23 -23.65 12.61
C PHE A 656 9.44 -24.51 12.25
N ASP A 657 9.58 -24.87 10.97
CA ASP A 657 10.81 -25.46 10.45
C ASP A 657 11.89 -24.38 10.22
N ASP A 658 13.08 -24.81 9.79
CA ASP A 658 14.17 -23.89 9.42
C ASP A 658 13.84 -23.00 8.21
N ARG A 659 12.70 -23.19 7.56
CA ARG A 659 12.19 -22.36 6.45
C ARG A 659 11.07 -21.41 6.88
N GLY A 660 10.67 -21.41 8.16
CA GLY A 660 9.57 -20.58 8.66
C GLY A 660 8.18 -21.15 8.34
N ASN A 661 8.07 -22.40 7.89
CA ASN A 661 6.78 -23.05 7.68
C ASN A 661 6.20 -23.55 9.00
N PRO A 662 4.91 -23.29 9.30
CA PRO A 662 4.30 -23.75 10.54
C PRO A 662 4.13 -25.28 10.52
N LEU A 663 5.03 -26.00 11.19
CA LEU A 663 4.99 -27.45 11.34
C LEU A 663 3.87 -27.91 12.26
N GLU A 664 3.60 -27.15 13.32
CA GLU A 664 2.63 -27.51 14.33
C GLU A 664 1.99 -26.26 14.94
N GLN A 665 0.70 -26.35 15.24
CA GLN A 665 0.04 -25.44 16.16
C GLN A 665 -0.79 -26.22 17.17
N ALA A 666 -0.59 -25.90 18.45
CA ALA A 666 -1.27 -26.52 19.59
C ALA A 666 -2.04 -25.47 20.39
N TYR A 667 -3.20 -25.87 20.92
CA TYR A 667 -4.15 -24.99 21.59
C TYR A 667 -4.36 -25.40 23.04
N PHE A 668 -4.31 -24.42 23.94
CA PHE A 668 -4.35 -24.62 25.38
C PHE A 668 -5.49 -23.82 26.01
N GLY A 669 -6.15 -24.42 26.99
CA GLY A 669 -7.19 -23.79 27.80
C GLY A 669 -6.61 -22.89 28.89
N VAL A 670 -7.50 -22.31 29.69
CA VAL A 670 -7.15 -21.39 30.79
C VAL A 670 -6.30 -22.03 31.89
N ASP A 671 -6.34 -23.37 32.01
CA ASP A 671 -5.54 -24.17 32.94
C ASP A 671 -4.16 -24.57 32.35
N GLY A 672 -3.84 -24.12 31.14
CA GLY A 672 -2.61 -24.46 30.41
C GLY A 672 -2.59 -25.87 29.84
N ARG A 673 -3.70 -26.63 29.90
CA ARG A 673 -3.79 -27.98 29.31
C ARG A 673 -4.33 -27.92 27.88
N PRO A 674 -4.01 -28.91 27.02
CA PRO A 674 -4.56 -28.98 25.68
C PRO A 674 -6.09 -28.96 25.69
N VAL A 675 -6.70 -28.14 24.83
CA VAL A 675 -8.16 -28.03 24.68
C VAL A 675 -8.54 -28.07 23.20
N THR A 676 -9.70 -28.65 22.88
CA THR A 676 -10.20 -28.63 21.51
C THR A 676 -10.76 -27.25 21.17
N ARG A 677 -10.39 -26.71 20.01
CA ARG A 677 -11.09 -25.55 19.43
C ARG A 677 -12.44 -25.96 18.83
N LYS A 678 -13.24 -24.97 18.41
CA LYS A 678 -14.56 -25.16 17.77
C LYS A 678 -14.59 -26.21 16.65
N GLU A 679 -13.48 -26.37 15.93
CA GLU A 679 -13.33 -27.34 14.83
C GLU A 679 -13.01 -28.78 15.29
N GLY A 680 -12.93 -29.06 16.59
CA GLY A 680 -12.87 -30.42 17.15
C GLY A 680 -11.47 -31.01 17.43
N TYR A 681 -10.39 -30.23 17.33
CA TYR A 681 -9.02 -30.69 17.58
C TYR A 681 -8.25 -29.74 18.51
N ALA A 682 -7.25 -30.27 19.22
CA ALA A 682 -6.39 -29.52 20.15
C ALA A 682 -4.99 -29.23 19.57
N ARG A 683 -4.61 -29.94 18.52
CA ARG A 683 -3.33 -29.77 17.84
C ARG A 683 -3.47 -30.14 16.37
N HIS A 684 -2.75 -29.45 15.50
CA HIS A 684 -2.63 -29.87 14.11
C HIS A 684 -1.21 -29.69 13.60
N VAL A 685 -0.86 -30.48 12.60
CA VAL A 685 0.48 -30.50 12.00
C VAL A 685 0.42 -30.37 10.50
N HIS A 686 1.45 -29.77 9.92
CA HIS A 686 1.64 -29.65 8.48
C HIS A 686 2.91 -30.38 8.04
N LYS A 687 2.88 -30.87 6.80
CA LYS A 687 4.10 -31.17 6.04
C LYS A 687 4.06 -30.42 4.73
N TYR A 688 5.23 -30.03 4.26
CA TYR A 688 5.40 -29.21 3.07
C TYR A 688 6.20 -29.97 2.01
N ASP A 689 5.90 -29.69 0.74
CA ASP A 689 6.75 -30.11 -0.37
C ASP A 689 8.00 -29.22 -0.48
N MET A 690 8.85 -29.49 -1.48
CA MET A 690 10.10 -28.72 -1.65
C MET A 690 9.87 -27.24 -2.01
N TYR A 691 8.68 -26.88 -2.48
CA TYR A 691 8.26 -25.52 -2.85
C TYR A 691 7.52 -24.81 -1.71
N GLY A 692 7.28 -25.50 -0.59
CA GLY A 692 6.59 -24.93 0.56
C GLY A 692 5.07 -24.99 0.46
N ASN A 693 4.50 -25.75 -0.48
CA ASN A 693 3.06 -26.01 -0.51
C ASN A 693 2.71 -27.10 0.50
N VAL A 694 1.51 -27.04 1.08
CA VAL A 694 1.06 -28.00 2.11
C VAL A 694 0.79 -29.36 1.48
N ALA A 695 1.70 -30.31 1.67
CA ALA A 695 1.55 -31.68 1.17
C ALA A 695 0.69 -32.56 2.10
N GLU A 696 0.64 -32.25 3.39
CA GLU A 696 -0.14 -33.01 4.38
C GLU A 696 -0.61 -32.11 5.53
N GLN A 697 -1.83 -32.37 6.01
CA GLN A 697 -2.37 -31.84 7.26
C GLN A 697 -2.94 -32.98 8.10
N ALA A 698 -2.72 -32.96 9.42
CA ALA A 698 -3.35 -33.91 10.34
C ALA A 698 -3.76 -33.25 11.65
N TYR A 699 -4.88 -33.72 12.23
CA TYR A 699 -5.52 -33.14 13.41
C TYR A 699 -5.55 -34.13 14.57
N PHE A 700 -5.28 -33.62 15.78
CA PHE A 700 -5.13 -34.43 16.98
C PHE A 700 -5.93 -33.87 18.15
N GLY A 701 -6.49 -34.77 18.96
CA GLY A 701 -7.26 -34.47 20.16
C GLY A 701 -6.38 -34.11 21.35
N VAL A 702 -7.03 -33.91 22.50
CA VAL A 702 -6.35 -33.56 23.77
C VAL A 702 -5.45 -34.69 24.30
N ASP A 703 -5.71 -35.93 23.89
CA ASP A 703 -4.93 -37.13 24.20
C ASP A 703 -3.75 -37.36 23.24
N GLY A 704 -3.62 -36.50 22.21
CA GLY A 704 -2.63 -36.64 21.14
C GLY A 704 -3.00 -37.63 20.05
N GLY A 705 -4.15 -38.31 20.13
CA GLY A 705 -4.65 -39.22 19.10
C GLY A 705 -5.27 -38.48 17.90
N PRO A 706 -5.33 -39.07 16.69
CA PRO A 706 -6.00 -38.46 15.55
C PRO A 706 -7.50 -38.26 15.80
N VAL A 707 -8.04 -37.09 15.43
CA VAL A 707 -9.47 -36.76 15.58
C VAL A 707 -10.01 -36.10 14.32
N LEU A 708 -11.32 -36.18 14.10
CA LEU A 708 -11.96 -35.57 12.94
C LEU A 708 -12.11 -34.06 13.12
N ARG A 709 -11.59 -33.28 12.16
CA ARG A 709 -11.91 -31.85 12.04
C ARG A 709 -13.34 -31.69 11.53
N ASN A 710 -14.16 -30.91 12.24
CA ASN A 710 -15.58 -30.68 11.94
C ASN A 710 -16.41 -31.97 11.74
N ASN A 711 -16.01 -33.08 12.38
CA ASN A 711 -16.57 -34.42 12.15
C ASN A 711 -16.42 -34.94 10.71
N GLU A 712 -15.44 -34.46 9.94
CA GLU A 712 -15.23 -34.85 8.53
C GLU A 712 -14.03 -35.79 8.35
N PHE A 713 -12.81 -35.29 8.57
CA PHE A 713 -11.57 -36.04 8.32
C PHE A 713 -10.50 -35.73 9.37
N ALA A 714 -9.59 -36.68 9.62
CA ALA A 714 -8.47 -36.52 10.56
C ALA A 714 -7.15 -36.16 9.86
N ARG A 715 -7.03 -36.48 8.57
CA ARG A 715 -5.86 -36.17 7.75
C ARG A 715 -6.26 -35.82 6.32
N MET A 716 -5.54 -34.89 5.72
CA MET A 716 -5.63 -34.56 4.30
C MET A 716 -4.25 -34.55 3.66
N THR A 717 -4.14 -35.03 2.44
CA THR A 717 -2.92 -34.97 1.63
C THR A 717 -3.19 -34.21 0.33
N ALA A 718 -2.21 -33.45 -0.15
CA ALA A 718 -2.29 -32.77 -1.43
C ALA A 718 -0.97 -32.86 -2.21
N SER A 719 -1.06 -32.85 -3.53
CA SER A 719 0.08 -32.70 -4.45
C SER A 719 -0.16 -31.51 -5.37
N HIS A 720 0.91 -30.81 -5.74
CA HIS A 720 0.84 -29.58 -6.53
C HIS A 720 1.61 -29.69 -7.84
N ASP A 721 1.20 -28.92 -8.85
CA ASP A 721 1.98 -28.69 -10.06
C ASP A 721 3.09 -27.64 -9.83
N VAL A 722 3.80 -27.28 -10.91
CA VAL A 722 4.88 -26.29 -10.88
C VAL A 722 4.40 -24.85 -10.61
N HIS A 723 3.11 -24.59 -10.75
CA HIS A 723 2.48 -23.31 -10.47
C HIS A 723 1.84 -23.28 -9.07
N GLY A 724 2.03 -24.32 -8.25
CA GLY A 724 1.43 -24.43 -6.92
C GLY A 724 -0.07 -24.78 -6.93
N ASN A 725 -0.65 -25.11 -8.08
CA ASN A 725 -2.05 -25.53 -8.15
C ASN A 725 -2.19 -26.98 -7.64
N ILE A 726 -3.27 -27.26 -6.91
CA ILE A 726 -3.55 -28.61 -6.37
C ILE A 726 -3.92 -29.55 -7.51
N VAL A 727 -3.11 -30.57 -7.78
CA VAL A 727 -3.39 -31.61 -8.80
C VAL A 727 -4.14 -32.80 -8.20
N GLU A 728 -3.89 -33.12 -6.93
CA GLU A 728 -4.60 -34.18 -6.22
C GLU A 728 -4.80 -33.77 -4.77
N GLN A 729 -5.97 -34.10 -4.20
CA GLN A 729 -6.27 -33.95 -2.79
C GLN A 729 -7.06 -35.15 -2.27
N ALA A 730 -6.70 -35.71 -1.12
CA ALA A 730 -7.38 -36.86 -0.51
C ALA A 730 -7.61 -36.69 0.99
N TYR A 731 -8.69 -37.29 1.49
CA TYR A 731 -9.17 -37.15 2.88
C TYR A 731 -9.21 -38.50 3.58
N PHE A 732 -8.75 -38.55 4.83
CA PHE A 732 -8.59 -39.77 5.60
C PHE A 732 -9.17 -39.64 7.00
N GLY A 733 -9.78 -40.72 7.49
CA GLY A 733 -10.32 -40.85 8.85
C GLY A 733 -9.22 -41.07 9.90
N VAL A 734 -9.66 -41.27 11.16
CA VAL A 734 -8.77 -41.48 12.31
C VAL A 734 -7.88 -42.72 12.18
N ASP A 735 -8.34 -43.73 11.42
CA ASP A 735 -7.64 -44.99 11.12
C ASP A 735 -6.75 -44.91 9.87
N ARG A 736 -6.62 -43.72 9.27
CA ARG A 736 -5.88 -43.45 8.02
C ARG A 736 -6.50 -44.10 6.78
N THR A 737 -7.76 -44.52 6.83
CA THR A 737 -8.50 -44.98 5.65
C THR A 737 -9.17 -43.81 4.93
N PRO A 738 -9.37 -43.86 3.59
CA PRO A 738 -10.09 -42.80 2.87
C PRO A 738 -11.51 -42.61 3.39
N VAL A 739 -11.95 -41.37 3.56
CA VAL A 739 -13.31 -41.01 4.01
C VAL A 739 -13.90 -39.91 3.13
N LEU A 740 -15.22 -39.87 2.99
CA LEU A 740 -15.88 -38.82 2.23
C LEU A 740 -15.83 -37.49 2.99
N CYS A 741 -15.38 -36.43 2.33
CA CYS A 741 -15.52 -35.07 2.84
C CYS A 741 -16.98 -34.58 2.70
N LYS A 742 -17.30 -33.41 3.25
CA LYS A 742 -18.65 -32.81 3.18
C LYS A 742 -19.20 -32.63 1.75
N ALA A 743 -18.33 -32.58 0.74
CA ALA A 743 -18.73 -32.48 -0.67
C ALA A 743 -19.02 -33.85 -1.33
N GLY A 744 -18.90 -34.97 -0.61
CA GLY A 744 -19.35 -36.28 -1.06
C GLY A 744 -18.29 -37.14 -1.77
N TYR A 745 -17.01 -36.80 -1.67
CA TYR A 745 -15.90 -37.57 -2.27
C TYR A 745 -14.74 -37.75 -1.28
N ALA A 746 -13.93 -38.80 -1.45
CA ALA A 746 -12.75 -39.06 -0.62
C ALA A 746 -11.45 -38.53 -1.23
N LYS A 747 -11.45 -38.33 -2.56
CA LYS A 747 -10.31 -37.78 -3.30
C LYS A 747 -10.78 -36.96 -4.49
N ARG A 748 -10.01 -35.94 -4.84
CA ARG A 748 -10.21 -35.07 -5.99
C ARG A 748 -8.92 -34.99 -6.80
N LYS A 749 -9.06 -34.93 -8.13
CA LYS A 749 -7.97 -34.61 -9.06
C LYS A 749 -8.36 -33.42 -9.91
N ASP A 750 -7.47 -32.45 -10.04
CA ASP A 750 -7.68 -31.28 -10.88
C ASP A 750 -6.61 -31.24 -11.99
N SER A 751 -6.99 -30.75 -13.18
CA SER A 751 -6.07 -30.47 -14.28
C SER A 751 -6.20 -29.01 -14.71
N TYR A 752 -5.11 -28.44 -15.22
CA TYR A 752 -5.00 -27.02 -15.55
C TYR A 752 -4.47 -26.82 -16.97
N ASP A 753 -4.83 -25.70 -17.60
CA ASP A 753 -4.18 -25.21 -18.82
C ASP A 753 -2.85 -24.47 -18.51
N GLU A 754 -2.16 -24.00 -19.54
CA GLU A 754 -0.88 -23.26 -19.41
C GLU A 754 -1.02 -21.91 -18.68
N ARG A 755 -2.25 -21.39 -18.53
CA ARG A 755 -2.55 -20.14 -17.81
C ARG A 755 -2.94 -20.40 -16.35
N GLY A 756 -2.94 -21.66 -15.92
CA GLY A 756 -3.37 -22.06 -14.57
C GLY A 756 -4.88 -22.00 -14.35
N ASN A 757 -5.68 -21.99 -15.43
CA ASN A 757 -7.14 -22.14 -15.33
C ASN A 757 -7.48 -23.62 -15.20
N ARG A 758 -8.39 -23.97 -14.28
CA ARG A 758 -8.78 -25.37 -14.05
C ARG A 758 -9.68 -25.85 -15.19
N ILE A 759 -9.21 -26.79 -15.99
CA ILE A 759 -9.93 -27.35 -17.14
C ILE A 759 -10.68 -28.65 -16.81
N GLU A 760 -10.27 -29.36 -15.75
CA GLU A 760 -10.94 -30.58 -15.30
C GLU A 760 -10.86 -30.71 -13.78
N GLN A 761 -11.92 -31.27 -13.18
CA GLN A 761 -12.00 -31.70 -11.80
C GLN A 761 -12.72 -33.04 -11.72
N ALA A 762 -12.07 -34.06 -11.16
CA ALA A 762 -12.60 -35.42 -11.02
C ALA A 762 -12.69 -35.86 -9.56
N HIS A 763 -13.79 -36.50 -9.19
CA HIS A 763 -14.11 -36.93 -7.82
C HIS A 763 -14.09 -38.46 -7.69
N PHE A 764 -13.50 -38.94 -6.59
CA PHE A 764 -13.31 -40.36 -6.34
C PHE A 764 -13.79 -40.76 -4.93
N GLY A 765 -14.41 -41.93 -4.84
CA GLY A 765 -14.90 -42.54 -3.60
C GLY A 765 -13.79 -43.15 -2.74
N VAL A 766 -14.19 -43.77 -1.63
CA VAL A 766 -13.28 -44.40 -0.66
C VAL A 766 -12.54 -45.62 -1.23
N ASP A 767 -13.09 -46.25 -2.26
CA ASP A 767 -12.50 -47.34 -3.03
C ASP A 767 -11.55 -46.86 -4.14
N GLY A 768 -11.47 -45.53 -4.35
CA GLY A 768 -10.68 -44.91 -5.41
C GLY A 768 -11.35 -44.91 -6.78
N ALA A 769 -12.58 -45.41 -6.92
CA ALA A 769 -13.37 -45.33 -8.15
C ALA A 769 -14.02 -43.95 -8.31
N PRO A 770 -14.34 -43.49 -9.53
CA PRO A 770 -15.13 -42.27 -9.73
C PRO A 770 -16.45 -42.32 -8.96
N ILE A 771 -16.83 -41.20 -8.33
CA ILE A 771 -18.08 -41.08 -7.57
C ILE A 771 -18.79 -39.78 -7.92
N LEU A 772 -20.13 -39.77 -7.91
CA LEU A 772 -20.88 -38.53 -7.99
C LEU A 772 -20.69 -37.75 -6.69
N ALA A 773 -20.07 -36.56 -6.79
CA ALA A 773 -20.04 -35.61 -5.69
C ALA A 773 -21.47 -35.11 -5.39
N ASN A 774 -21.63 -34.39 -4.29
CA ASN A 774 -22.93 -33.83 -3.91
C ASN A 774 -23.54 -32.94 -5.00
N ASP A 775 -22.76 -32.36 -5.90
CA ASP A 775 -23.26 -31.52 -7.00
C ASP A 775 -23.80 -32.29 -8.23
N GLY A 776 -23.72 -33.62 -8.19
CA GLY A 776 -24.42 -34.52 -9.12
C GLY A 776 -23.58 -35.06 -10.27
N TYR A 777 -22.27 -34.82 -10.27
CA TYR A 777 -21.33 -35.28 -11.31
C TYR A 777 -20.06 -35.87 -10.69
N ALA A 778 -19.38 -36.74 -11.44
CA ALA A 778 -18.08 -37.28 -11.07
C ALA A 778 -16.94 -36.44 -11.64
N VAL A 779 -17.09 -35.94 -12.87
CA VAL A 779 -16.10 -35.07 -13.52
C VAL A 779 -16.76 -33.78 -14.00
N PHE A 780 -16.07 -32.66 -13.80
CA PHE A 780 -16.44 -31.34 -14.29
C PHE A 780 -15.34 -30.81 -15.20
N ARG A 781 -15.68 -30.36 -16.40
CA ARG A 781 -14.73 -29.76 -17.34
C ARG A 781 -15.14 -28.35 -17.71
N GLN A 782 -14.15 -27.47 -17.81
CA GLN A 782 -14.35 -26.08 -18.19
C GLN A 782 -13.50 -25.70 -19.39
N LYS A 783 -14.02 -24.78 -20.21
CA LYS A 783 -13.24 -24.08 -21.24
C LYS A 783 -13.27 -22.58 -20.98
N TYR A 784 -12.19 -21.93 -21.39
CA TYR A 784 -11.98 -20.51 -21.20
C TYR A 784 -11.73 -19.83 -22.55
N ASP A 785 -12.14 -18.57 -22.67
CA ASP A 785 -11.75 -17.72 -23.80
C ASP A 785 -10.30 -17.22 -23.67
N GLU A 786 -9.84 -16.44 -24.66
CA GLU A 786 -8.51 -15.83 -24.64
C GLU A 786 -8.30 -14.82 -23.51
N ARG A 787 -9.36 -14.38 -22.82
CA ARG A 787 -9.33 -13.45 -21.69
C ARG A 787 -9.38 -14.17 -20.34
N GLY A 788 -9.48 -15.50 -20.33
CA GLY A 788 -9.60 -16.31 -19.11
C GLY A 788 -11.01 -16.37 -18.52
N ASN A 789 -12.03 -15.92 -19.25
CA ASN A 789 -13.43 -16.08 -18.83
C ASN A 789 -13.91 -17.49 -19.12
N ALA A 790 -14.62 -18.12 -18.19
CA ALA A 790 -15.24 -19.42 -18.42
C ALA A 790 -16.37 -19.29 -19.46
N ILE A 791 -16.24 -20.00 -20.58
CA ILE A 791 -17.19 -19.98 -21.71
C ILE A 791 -17.97 -21.28 -21.87
N GLU A 792 -17.54 -22.35 -21.21
CA GLU A 792 -18.21 -23.64 -21.29
C GLU A 792 -17.97 -24.47 -20.03
N ASP A 793 -19.03 -25.07 -19.50
CA ASP A 793 -19.03 -25.99 -18.37
C ASP A 793 -19.65 -27.34 -18.81
N ASN A 794 -19.04 -28.48 -18.44
CA ASN A 794 -19.53 -29.82 -18.77
C ASN A 794 -19.47 -30.74 -17.54
N CYS A 795 -20.52 -31.53 -17.34
CA CYS A 795 -20.67 -32.48 -16.24
C CYS A 795 -20.72 -33.93 -16.77
N PHE A 796 -19.92 -34.81 -16.20
CA PHE A 796 -19.85 -36.23 -16.59
C PHE A 796 -20.08 -37.16 -15.39
N GLY A 797 -20.71 -38.30 -15.66
CA GLY A 797 -20.99 -39.37 -14.71
C GLY A 797 -19.76 -40.23 -14.40
N VAL A 798 -19.97 -41.28 -13.59
CA VAL A 798 -18.91 -42.22 -13.18
C VAL A 798 -18.40 -43.10 -14.32
N ASP A 799 -19.18 -43.22 -15.39
CA ASP A 799 -18.88 -43.91 -16.65
C ASP A 799 -18.15 -43.02 -17.66
N GLY A 800 -18.00 -41.72 -17.37
CA GLY A 800 -17.39 -40.74 -18.27
C GLY A 800 -18.35 -40.16 -19.31
N GLU A 801 -19.62 -40.56 -19.30
CA GLU A 801 -20.65 -40.02 -20.19
C GLU A 801 -21.26 -38.74 -19.61
N PRO A 802 -21.77 -37.81 -20.44
CA PRO A 802 -22.44 -36.60 -19.96
C PRO A 802 -23.60 -36.92 -19.01
N ILE A 803 -23.73 -36.16 -17.91
CA ILE A 803 -24.82 -36.31 -16.93
C ILE A 803 -25.41 -34.96 -16.55
N LEU A 804 -26.71 -34.91 -16.29
CA LEU A 804 -27.35 -33.69 -15.80
C LEU A 804 -26.85 -33.35 -14.40
N SER A 805 -26.37 -32.13 -14.22
CA SER A 805 -25.99 -31.61 -12.91
C SER A 805 -27.23 -31.28 -12.06
N LYS A 806 -27.00 -30.79 -10.84
CA LYS A 806 -28.08 -30.21 -10.02
C LYS A 806 -28.82 -29.05 -10.67
N THR A 807 -28.27 -28.35 -11.66
CA THR A 807 -28.96 -27.27 -12.38
C THR A 807 -29.83 -27.77 -13.53
N GLY A 808 -29.79 -29.06 -13.86
CA GLY A 808 -30.66 -29.70 -14.86
C GLY A 808 -30.09 -29.78 -16.27
N ASP A 809 -28.84 -29.39 -16.46
CA ASP A 809 -28.10 -29.42 -17.72
C ASP A 809 -26.79 -30.18 -17.57
N ALA A 810 -26.34 -30.83 -18.65
CA ALA A 810 -25.06 -31.55 -18.69
C ALA A 810 -23.93 -30.67 -19.23
N ARG A 811 -24.26 -29.74 -20.13
CA ARG A 811 -23.33 -28.72 -20.63
C ARG A 811 -23.98 -27.35 -20.62
N ARG A 812 -23.21 -26.33 -20.25
CA ARG A 812 -23.58 -24.92 -20.37
C ARG A 812 -22.54 -24.15 -21.17
N THR A 813 -22.97 -23.23 -22.03
CA THR A 813 -22.07 -22.28 -22.72
C THR A 813 -22.41 -20.86 -22.32
N HIS A 814 -21.40 -19.98 -22.31
CA HIS A 814 -21.49 -18.58 -21.91
C HIS A 814 -20.89 -17.70 -23.01
N SER A 815 -21.61 -16.65 -23.40
CA SER A 815 -21.10 -15.58 -24.26
C SER A 815 -20.98 -14.33 -23.41
N LEU A 816 -19.89 -13.58 -23.56
CA LEU A 816 -19.63 -12.37 -22.80
C LEU A 816 -19.47 -11.16 -23.74
N ASP A 817 -19.80 -9.96 -23.25
CA ASP A 817 -19.52 -8.71 -23.95
C ASP A 817 -18.04 -8.29 -23.84
N GLY A 818 -17.69 -7.16 -24.44
CA GLY A 818 -16.32 -6.61 -24.40
C GLY A 818 -15.78 -6.32 -22.99
N ARG A 819 -16.63 -6.26 -21.96
CA ARG A 819 -16.28 -6.02 -20.55
C ARG A 819 -16.28 -7.29 -19.70
N GLY A 820 -16.61 -8.45 -20.29
CA GLY A 820 -16.74 -9.70 -19.55
C GLY A 820 -18.08 -9.84 -18.82
N ASN A 821 -19.09 -9.03 -19.13
CA ASN A 821 -20.45 -9.29 -18.62
C ASN A 821 -21.07 -10.43 -19.43
N PRO A 822 -21.73 -11.40 -18.78
CA PRO A 822 -22.42 -12.47 -19.49
C PRO A 822 -23.61 -11.90 -20.27
N VAL A 823 -23.67 -12.13 -21.58
CA VAL A 823 -24.78 -11.67 -22.44
C VAL A 823 -25.66 -12.80 -22.93
N GLU A 824 -25.16 -14.04 -22.90
CA GLU A 824 -25.96 -15.22 -23.25
C GLU A 824 -25.47 -16.46 -22.50
N HIS A 825 -26.40 -17.26 -21.98
CA HIS A 825 -26.16 -18.61 -21.49
C HIS A 825 -26.99 -19.61 -22.28
N ARG A 826 -26.46 -20.81 -22.56
CA ARG A 826 -27.21 -21.89 -23.21
C ARG A 826 -27.02 -23.21 -22.47
N CYS A 827 -28.11 -23.95 -22.28
CA CYS A 827 -28.15 -25.22 -21.57
C CYS A 827 -28.36 -26.39 -22.54
N PHE A 828 -27.59 -27.46 -22.36
CA PHE A 828 -27.65 -28.65 -23.21
C PHE A 828 -27.76 -29.93 -22.37
N GLY A 829 -28.53 -30.89 -22.88
CA GLY A 829 -28.73 -32.21 -22.31
C GLY A 829 -27.55 -33.15 -22.55
N VAL A 830 -27.70 -34.40 -22.11
CA VAL A 830 -26.67 -35.44 -22.22
C VAL A 830 -26.37 -35.86 -23.67
N ASP A 831 -27.32 -35.64 -24.58
CA ASP A 831 -27.20 -35.87 -26.03
C ASP A 831 -26.63 -34.66 -26.79
N GLY A 832 -26.31 -33.57 -26.08
CA GLY A 832 -25.85 -32.31 -26.65
C GLY A 832 -26.96 -31.45 -27.28
N ALA A 833 -28.23 -31.86 -27.23
CA ALA A 833 -29.35 -31.06 -27.67
C ALA A 833 -29.70 -29.97 -26.63
N PRO A 834 -30.21 -28.79 -27.05
CA PRO A 834 -30.71 -27.79 -26.12
C PRO A 834 -31.78 -28.38 -25.17
N ILE A 835 -31.70 -28.04 -23.88
CA ILE A 835 -32.66 -28.49 -22.86
C ILE A 835 -33.02 -27.34 -21.93
N LEU A 836 -34.22 -27.38 -21.34
CA LEU A 836 -34.57 -26.48 -20.26
C LEU A 836 -33.81 -26.88 -18.98
N CYS A 837 -33.10 -25.94 -18.38
CA CYS A 837 -32.53 -26.13 -17.05
C CYS A 837 -33.64 -26.11 -15.98
N LYS A 838 -33.29 -26.34 -14.70
CA LYS A 838 -34.27 -26.32 -13.58
C LYS A 838 -34.92 -24.96 -13.33
N GLU A 839 -34.41 -23.89 -13.91
CA GLU A 839 -35.03 -22.56 -13.90
C GLU A 839 -35.97 -22.33 -15.09
N ASN A 840 -36.25 -23.37 -15.87
CA ASN A 840 -37.20 -23.39 -16.99
C ASN A 840 -36.81 -22.50 -18.18
N TRP A 841 -35.53 -22.48 -18.54
CA TRP A 841 -35.04 -21.83 -19.76
C TRP A 841 -33.91 -22.66 -20.39
N ALA A 842 -33.79 -22.62 -21.71
CA ALA A 842 -32.68 -23.23 -22.45
C ALA A 842 -31.65 -22.18 -22.88
N ILE A 843 -32.09 -20.94 -23.12
CA ILE A 843 -31.24 -19.79 -23.40
C ILE A 843 -31.63 -18.65 -22.46
N LEU A 844 -30.65 -18.00 -21.84
CA LEU A 844 -30.82 -16.77 -21.07
C LEU A 844 -30.02 -15.67 -21.76
N ARG A 845 -30.63 -14.54 -22.08
CA ARG A 845 -29.94 -13.36 -22.63
C ARG A 845 -30.01 -12.21 -21.67
N GLU A 846 -28.92 -11.46 -21.57
CA GLU A 846 -28.80 -10.32 -20.67
C GLU A 846 -28.27 -9.10 -21.43
N ARG A 847 -28.76 -7.92 -21.05
CA ARG A 847 -28.28 -6.64 -21.56
C ARG A 847 -27.90 -5.72 -20.41
N TYR A 848 -26.85 -4.94 -20.64
CA TYR A 848 -26.25 -4.03 -19.69
C TYR A 848 -26.24 -2.61 -20.25
N ASP A 849 -26.35 -1.61 -19.37
CA ASP A 849 -26.10 -0.21 -19.74
C ASP A 849 -24.58 0.08 -19.80
N GLU A 850 -24.23 1.31 -20.18
CA GLU A 850 -22.82 1.74 -20.25
C GLU A 850 -22.11 1.75 -18.89
N ARG A 851 -22.83 1.66 -17.78
CA ARG A 851 -22.29 1.59 -16.42
C ARG A 851 -22.18 0.14 -15.90
N GLY A 852 -22.54 -0.84 -16.72
CA GLY A 852 -22.51 -2.26 -16.34
C GLY A 852 -23.70 -2.70 -15.49
N ASN A 853 -24.77 -1.90 -15.38
CA ASN A 853 -25.98 -2.35 -14.71
C ASN A 853 -26.80 -3.22 -15.67
N MET A 854 -27.23 -4.42 -15.23
CA MET A 854 -28.12 -5.26 -16.02
C MET A 854 -29.49 -4.59 -16.15
N ILE A 855 -29.86 -4.22 -17.38
CA ILE A 855 -31.12 -3.52 -17.72
C ILE A 855 -32.19 -4.44 -18.30
N GLU A 856 -31.81 -5.62 -18.80
CA GLU A 856 -32.77 -6.62 -19.26
C GLU A 856 -32.21 -8.03 -19.09
N GLN A 857 -33.10 -8.98 -18.80
CA GLN A 857 -32.87 -10.41 -18.90
C GLN A 857 -34.07 -11.10 -19.58
N SER A 858 -33.82 -11.98 -20.55
CA SER A 858 -34.85 -12.70 -21.32
C SER A 858 -34.58 -14.20 -21.38
N CYS A 859 -35.62 -15.00 -21.17
CA CYS A 859 -35.59 -16.45 -21.10
C CYS A 859 -36.21 -17.06 -22.36
N TYR A 860 -35.52 -18.01 -22.99
CA TYR A 860 -35.98 -18.67 -24.21
C TYR A 860 -35.98 -20.20 -24.07
N GLY A 861 -36.90 -20.84 -24.77
CA GLY A 861 -37.04 -22.29 -24.89
C GLY A 861 -36.00 -22.91 -25.82
N VAL A 862 -36.13 -24.23 -26.02
CA VAL A 862 -35.23 -25.02 -26.86
C VAL A 862 -35.35 -24.69 -28.36
N ASP A 863 -36.49 -24.15 -28.77
CA ASP A 863 -36.81 -23.63 -30.11
C ASP A 863 -36.28 -22.20 -30.34
N GLY A 864 -35.83 -21.52 -29.28
CA GLY A 864 -35.39 -20.12 -29.33
C GLY A 864 -36.53 -19.11 -29.19
N ASP A 865 -37.76 -19.55 -28.93
CA ASP A 865 -38.89 -18.68 -28.62
C ASP A 865 -38.88 -18.29 -27.13
N LEU A 866 -39.45 -17.12 -26.81
CA LEU A 866 -39.56 -16.69 -25.40
C LEU A 866 -40.38 -17.70 -24.60
N ILE A 867 -39.92 -18.02 -23.38
CA ILE A 867 -40.63 -18.90 -22.44
C ILE A 867 -40.67 -18.27 -21.05
N VAL A 868 -41.76 -18.52 -20.32
CA VAL A 868 -41.87 -18.13 -18.92
C VAL A 868 -40.92 -19.00 -18.08
N CYS A 869 -39.94 -18.37 -17.45
CA CYS A 869 -39.01 -19.06 -16.56
C CYS A 869 -39.68 -19.44 -15.24
N LYS A 870 -38.94 -20.14 -14.36
CA LYS A 870 -39.41 -20.55 -13.04
C LYS A 870 -39.85 -19.39 -12.13
N TYR A 871 -39.48 -18.15 -12.45
CA TYR A 871 -39.84 -16.96 -11.68
C TYR A 871 -41.10 -16.24 -12.20
N GLY A 872 -41.81 -16.83 -13.18
CA GLY A 872 -43.11 -16.33 -13.64
C GLY A 872 -43.06 -15.23 -14.70
N TYR A 873 -41.93 -15.01 -15.37
CA TYR A 873 -41.80 -14.07 -16.48
C TYR A 873 -40.94 -14.63 -17.62
N ALA A 874 -41.11 -14.10 -18.83
CA ALA A 874 -40.22 -14.39 -19.96
C ALA A 874 -39.10 -13.34 -20.09
N THR A 875 -39.42 -12.06 -19.87
CA THR A 875 -38.44 -10.96 -19.85
C THR A 875 -38.61 -10.11 -18.60
N CYS A 876 -37.49 -9.71 -17.99
CA CYS A 876 -37.44 -8.72 -16.91
C CYS A 876 -36.61 -7.52 -17.39
N THR A 877 -37.16 -6.31 -17.34
CA THR A 877 -36.40 -5.07 -17.55
C THR A 877 -36.15 -4.36 -16.22
N LYS A 878 -35.06 -3.60 -16.13
CA LYS A 878 -34.63 -2.87 -14.93
C LYS A 878 -34.27 -1.44 -15.28
N ARG A 879 -34.57 -0.51 -14.39
CA ARG A 879 -34.21 0.91 -14.51
C ARG A 879 -33.49 1.39 -13.26
N TYR A 880 -32.46 2.20 -13.47
CA TYR A 880 -31.62 2.76 -12.41
C TYR A 880 -31.69 4.29 -12.43
N ASP A 881 -31.54 4.92 -11.26
CA ASP A 881 -31.32 6.37 -11.18
C ASP A 881 -29.85 6.73 -11.51
N ASP A 882 -29.55 8.03 -11.55
CA ASP A 882 -28.20 8.52 -11.82
C ASP A 882 -27.16 8.08 -10.77
N ARG A 883 -27.61 7.60 -9.61
CA ARG A 883 -26.77 7.07 -8.52
C ARG A 883 -26.58 5.56 -8.59
N GLY A 884 -27.19 4.89 -9.58
CA GLY A 884 -27.13 3.43 -9.74
C GLY A 884 -28.11 2.67 -8.84
N ASN A 885 -29.05 3.36 -8.19
CA ASN A 885 -30.08 2.69 -7.42
C ASN A 885 -31.16 2.13 -8.35
N LEU A 886 -31.57 0.89 -8.14
CA LEU A 886 -32.65 0.26 -8.91
C LEU A 886 -34.01 0.90 -8.56
N VAL A 887 -34.53 1.74 -9.45
CA VAL A 887 -35.80 2.47 -9.25
C VAL A 887 -37.02 1.79 -9.86
N GLY A 888 -36.82 0.74 -10.67
CA GLY A 888 -37.94 -0.09 -11.07
C GLY A 888 -37.57 -1.34 -11.84
N GLN A 889 -38.50 -2.29 -11.85
CA GLN A 889 -38.45 -3.51 -12.65
C GLN A 889 -39.82 -3.80 -13.25
N GLU A 890 -39.84 -4.36 -14.45
CA GLU A 890 -41.05 -4.74 -15.17
C GLU A 890 -40.90 -6.15 -15.75
N PHE A 891 -41.96 -6.95 -15.67
CA PHE A 891 -42.00 -8.35 -16.07
C PHE A 891 -42.95 -8.55 -17.24
N PHE A 892 -42.50 -9.28 -18.25
CA PHE A 892 -43.22 -9.47 -19.50
C PHE A 892 -43.40 -10.95 -19.80
N GLY A 893 -44.55 -11.30 -20.37
CA GLY A 893 -44.85 -12.61 -20.92
C GLY A 893 -44.18 -12.84 -22.28
N THR A 894 -44.46 -13.98 -22.89
CA THR A 894 -43.86 -14.39 -24.18
C THR A 894 -44.35 -13.57 -25.37
N ASP A 895 -45.46 -12.85 -25.23
CA ASP A 895 -46.03 -11.94 -26.22
C ASP A 895 -45.51 -10.49 -26.09
N GLY A 896 -44.64 -10.22 -25.12
CA GLY A 896 -44.15 -8.88 -24.80
C GLY A 896 -45.12 -8.00 -23.99
N SER A 897 -46.28 -8.54 -23.59
CA SER A 897 -47.20 -7.85 -22.69
C SER A 897 -46.73 -7.96 -21.23
N LEU A 898 -47.09 -6.99 -20.38
CA LEU A 898 -46.86 -7.09 -18.94
C LEU A 898 -47.54 -8.34 -18.37
N MET A 899 -46.84 -9.04 -17.48
CA MET A 899 -47.33 -10.24 -16.81
C MET A 899 -46.91 -10.24 -15.35
N ASN A 900 -47.75 -10.76 -14.46
CA ASN A 900 -47.36 -10.94 -13.07
C ASN A 900 -46.31 -12.05 -12.95
N SER A 901 -45.20 -11.75 -12.28
CA SER A 901 -44.22 -12.73 -11.82
C SER A 901 -44.82 -13.68 -10.77
N ASP A 902 -44.06 -14.71 -10.39
CA ASP A 902 -44.43 -15.65 -9.31
C ASP A 902 -44.61 -14.97 -7.93
N ASP A 903 -44.10 -13.75 -7.78
CA ASP A 903 -44.29 -12.92 -6.59
C ASP A 903 -45.58 -12.07 -6.64
N GLY A 904 -46.37 -12.18 -7.72
CA GLY A 904 -47.74 -11.68 -7.81
C GLY A 904 -47.91 -10.29 -8.42
N PHE A 905 -46.86 -9.70 -9.00
CA PHE A 905 -46.90 -8.36 -9.60
C PHE A 905 -46.13 -8.30 -10.92
N ALA A 906 -46.54 -7.40 -11.80
CA ALA A 906 -45.93 -7.18 -13.12
C ALA A 906 -44.90 -6.05 -13.14
N LYS A 907 -44.97 -5.14 -12.16
CA LYS A 907 -44.05 -4.02 -12.05
C LYS A 907 -43.78 -3.65 -10.60
N VAL A 908 -42.54 -3.29 -10.30
CA VAL A 908 -42.16 -2.65 -9.03
C VAL A 908 -41.49 -1.32 -9.30
N THR A 909 -41.83 -0.31 -8.49
CA THR A 909 -41.10 0.96 -8.44
C THR A 909 -40.50 1.16 -7.08
N GLN A 910 -39.32 1.78 -7.02
CA GLN A 910 -38.61 2.08 -5.79
C GLN A 910 -38.13 3.52 -5.80
N SER A 911 -38.10 4.14 -4.62
CA SER A 911 -37.49 5.47 -4.45
C SER A 911 -36.54 5.49 -3.26
N PHE A 912 -35.55 6.35 -3.37
CA PHE A 912 -34.46 6.50 -2.40
C PHE A 912 -34.32 7.98 -2.03
N ASP A 913 -34.01 8.26 -0.77
CA ASP A 913 -33.70 9.64 -0.33
C ASP A 913 -32.32 10.10 -0.84
N GLU A 914 -31.90 11.31 -0.47
CA GLU A 914 -30.59 11.88 -0.84
C GLU A 914 -29.41 11.08 -0.25
N ARG A 915 -29.65 10.20 0.74
CA ARG A 915 -28.65 9.36 1.41
C ARG A 915 -28.67 7.90 0.94
N ASP A 916 -29.37 7.61 -0.17
CA ASP A 916 -29.59 6.26 -0.72
C ASP A 916 -30.37 5.31 0.21
N ASN A 917 -31.09 5.83 1.21
CA ASN A 917 -31.98 4.97 2.00
C ASN A 917 -33.23 4.64 1.18
N TRP A 918 -33.66 3.38 1.20
CA TRP A 918 -34.87 2.95 0.50
C TRP A 918 -36.13 3.46 1.19
N VAL A 919 -36.77 4.49 0.62
CA VAL A 919 -37.91 5.21 1.22
C VAL A 919 -39.23 4.59 0.84
N GLU A 920 -39.38 4.10 -0.40
CA GLU A 920 -40.67 3.57 -0.86
C GLU A 920 -40.48 2.46 -1.88
N GLY A 921 -41.37 1.47 -1.81
CA GLY A 921 -41.55 0.43 -2.81
C GLY A 921 -43.04 0.23 -3.10
N ALA A 922 -43.40 0.04 -4.36
CA ALA A 922 -44.79 -0.19 -4.76
C ALA A 922 -44.87 -1.25 -5.87
N TYR A 923 -45.86 -2.14 -5.76
CA TYR A 923 -46.08 -3.27 -6.67
C TYR A 923 -47.35 -3.05 -7.48
N PHE A 924 -47.26 -3.26 -8.79
CA PHE A 924 -48.33 -3.01 -9.74
C PHE A 924 -48.63 -4.24 -10.57
N GLY A 925 -49.91 -4.46 -10.86
CA GLY A 925 -50.39 -5.49 -11.76
C GLY A 925 -50.23 -5.10 -13.24
N VAL A 926 -50.71 -5.97 -14.10
CA VAL A 926 -50.65 -5.81 -15.57
C VAL A 926 -51.47 -4.61 -16.08
N ASP A 927 -52.46 -4.15 -15.31
CA ASP A 927 -53.32 -2.99 -15.59
C ASP A 927 -52.73 -1.67 -15.06
N GLY A 928 -51.56 -1.73 -14.39
CA GLY A 928 -50.93 -0.58 -13.75
C GLY A 928 -51.55 -0.19 -12.41
N ALA A 929 -52.54 -0.93 -11.90
CA ALA A 929 -53.09 -0.72 -10.55
C ALA A 929 -52.18 -1.37 -9.50
N LEU A 930 -52.22 -0.86 -8.26
CA LEU A 930 -51.52 -1.48 -7.13
C LEU A 930 -52.05 -2.90 -6.89
N VAL A 931 -51.15 -3.84 -6.62
CA VAL A 931 -51.50 -5.24 -6.31
C VAL A 931 -50.74 -5.72 -5.09
N VAL A 932 -51.36 -6.60 -4.31
CA VAL A 932 -50.71 -7.24 -3.17
C VAL A 932 -49.70 -8.26 -3.68
N ALA A 933 -48.42 -8.01 -3.44
CA ALA A 933 -47.36 -8.97 -3.70
C ALA A 933 -47.40 -10.11 -2.67
N LYS A 934 -46.61 -11.17 -2.90
CA LYS A 934 -46.50 -12.33 -2.01
C LYS A 934 -46.17 -12.01 -0.54
N GLY A 935 -45.57 -10.84 -0.29
CA GLY A 935 -45.33 -10.30 1.06
C GLY A 935 -46.57 -9.75 1.80
N GLY A 936 -47.75 -9.76 1.16
CA GLY A 936 -49.02 -9.38 1.80
C GLY A 936 -49.37 -7.90 1.73
N TYR A 937 -48.61 -7.08 0.99
CA TYR A 937 -48.88 -5.65 0.81
C TYR A 937 -48.60 -5.19 -0.63
N ALA A 938 -49.18 -4.05 -1.01
CA ALA A 938 -49.02 -3.44 -2.33
C ALA A 938 -48.02 -2.29 -2.33
N ARG A 939 -47.77 -1.67 -1.18
CA ARG A 939 -46.78 -0.59 -1.04
C ARG A 939 -46.17 -0.59 0.36
N ILE A 940 -44.93 -0.13 0.43
CA ILE A 940 -44.14 0.05 1.65
C ILE A 940 -43.57 1.47 1.67
N LYS A 941 -43.61 2.12 2.83
CA LYS A 941 -42.93 3.40 3.09
C LYS A 941 -42.06 3.31 4.34
N ASN A 942 -40.83 3.76 4.24
CA ASN A 942 -39.86 3.79 5.32
C ASN A 942 -39.46 5.24 5.64
N LYS A 943 -39.16 5.51 6.91
CA LYS A 943 -38.52 6.77 7.34
C LYS A 943 -37.25 6.46 8.10
N TYR A 944 -36.27 7.34 7.95
CA TYR A 944 -34.95 7.19 8.55
C TYR A 944 -34.62 8.40 9.44
N ASP A 945 -33.89 8.18 10.53
CA ASP A 945 -33.33 9.26 11.33
C ASP A 945 -32.09 9.89 10.65
N ALA A 946 -31.48 10.89 11.30
CA ALA A 946 -30.25 11.52 10.79
C ALA A 946 -29.06 10.54 10.66
N ARG A 947 -29.09 9.41 11.38
CA ARG A 947 -28.04 8.39 11.41
C ARG A 947 -28.30 7.25 10.40
N GLY A 948 -29.38 7.32 9.62
CA GLY A 948 -29.75 6.28 8.66
C GLY A 948 -30.49 5.08 9.29
N ASN A 949 -30.93 5.19 10.55
CA ASN A 949 -31.71 4.11 11.17
C ASN A 949 -33.16 4.17 10.71
N LYS A 950 -33.74 3.02 10.35
CA LYS A 950 -35.15 2.91 9.97
C LYS A 950 -36.04 3.11 11.20
N VAL A 951 -36.58 4.31 11.38
CA VAL A 951 -37.42 4.67 12.54
C VAL A 951 -38.91 4.42 12.31
N GLU A 952 -39.32 4.26 11.05
CA GLU A 952 -40.69 3.92 10.70
C GLU A 952 -40.71 3.01 9.47
N HIS A 953 -41.59 2.03 9.50
CA HIS A 953 -41.88 1.11 8.41
C HIS A 953 -43.39 0.90 8.35
N SER A 954 -44.01 1.24 7.22
CA SER A 954 -45.47 1.19 7.03
C SER A 954 -45.83 0.44 5.76
N VAL A 955 -46.86 -0.39 5.82
CA VAL A 955 -47.37 -1.18 4.68
C VAL A 955 -48.79 -0.76 4.30
N PHE A 956 -49.09 -0.82 3.01
CA PHE A 956 -50.34 -0.32 2.43
C PHE A 956 -50.93 -1.32 1.43
N GLY A 957 -52.25 -1.33 1.31
CA GLY A 957 -53.03 -2.14 0.38
C GLY A 957 -53.16 -1.51 -1.00
N VAL A 958 -54.03 -2.12 -1.82
CA VAL A 958 -54.24 -1.73 -3.23
C VAL A 958 -54.92 -0.36 -3.39
N ASP A 959 -55.58 0.13 -2.35
CA ASP A 959 -56.23 1.43 -2.26
C ASP A 959 -55.33 2.51 -1.62
N ASP A 960 -54.05 2.18 -1.39
CA ASP A 960 -53.07 3.01 -0.66
C ASP A 960 -53.48 3.28 0.80
N ALA A 961 -54.44 2.52 1.35
CA ALA A 961 -54.78 2.56 2.76
C ALA A 961 -53.83 1.64 3.56
N PRO A 962 -53.47 1.99 4.81
CA PRO A 962 -52.72 1.10 5.69
C PRO A 962 -53.43 -0.26 5.86
N ILE A 963 -52.68 -1.35 5.80
CA ILE A 963 -53.19 -2.71 6.03
C ILE A 963 -52.33 -3.44 7.04
N LEU A 964 -52.85 -4.50 7.67
CA LEU A 964 -52.01 -5.35 8.52
C LEU A 964 -51.11 -6.24 7.65
N CYS A 965 -49.80 -6.21 7.89
CA CYS A 965 -48.86 -7.17 7.32
C CYS A 965 -49.05 -8.57 7.94
N GLU A 966 -48.32 -9.57 7.45
CA GLU A 966 -48.36 -10.94 7.99
C GLU A 966 -48.04 -11.00 9.49
N ASN A 967 -47.27 -10.03 10.00
CA ASN A 967 -46.93 -9.91 11.42
C ASN A 967 -47.98 -9.16 12.26
N GLY A 968 -49.16 -8.84 11.69
CA GLY A 968 -50.31 -8.31 12.44
C GLY A 968 -50.29 -6.81 12.76
N TYR A 969 -49.51 -6.01 12.04
CA TYR A 969 -49.44 -4.55 12.22
C TYR A 969 -49.37 -3.84 10.86
N ALA A 970 -49.78 -2.57 10.80
CA ALA A 970 -49.66 -1.72 9.62
C ALA A 970 -48.40 -0.85 9.64
N THR A 971 -48.03 -0.35 10.82
CA THR A 971 -46.83 0.47 11.02
C THR A 971 -45.99 -0.04 12.17
N LEU A 972 -44.68 -0.20 11.95
CA LEU A 972 -43.67 -0.39 12.98
C LEU A 972 -42.90 0.91 13.18
N LYS A 973 -42.82 1.40 14.42
CA LYS A 973 -41.92 2.49 14.80
C LYS A 973 -40.81 1.97 15.68
N SER A 974 -39.57 2.35 15.36
CA SER A 974 -38.37 1.92 16.07
C SER A 974 -37.62 3.10 16.66
N LYS A 975 -37.06 2.92 17.86
CA LYS A 975 -36.12 3.87 18.46
C LYS A 975 -34.77 3.23 18.67
N TYR A 976 -33.73 4.05 18.53
CA TYR A 976 -32.35 3.64 18.64
C TYR A 976 -31.63 4.47 19.70
N ASP A 977 -30.82 3.82 20.53
CA ASP A 977 -29.97 4.51 21.50
C ASP A 977 -28.81 5.26 20.81
N ALA A 978 -27.97 5.94 21.59
CA ALA A 978 -26.80 6.67 21.07
C ALA A 978 -25.75 5.75 20.39
N ARG A 979 -25.78 4.44 20.69
CA ARG A 979 -24.88 3.40 20.17
C ARG A 979 -25.47 2.67 18.96
N ASN A 980 -26.61 3.13 18.45
CA ASN A 980 -27.29 2.58 17.28
C ASN A 980 -27.94 1.20 17.50
N HIS A 981 -28.19 0.80 18.75
CA HIS A 981 -28.96 -0.40 19.06
C HIS A 981 -30.47 -0.10 19.02
N ASP A 982 -31.28 -1.03 18.51
CA ASP A 982 -32.74 -0.92 18.53
C ASP A 982 -33.28 -1.16 19.95
N VAL A 983 -33.67 -0.10 20.64
CA VAL A 983 -34.11 -0.18 22.05
C VAL A 983 -35.62 -0.30 22.22
N GLU A 984 -36.40 0.06 21.21
CA GLU A 984 -37.86 0.00 21.29
C GLU A 984 -38.48 -0.22 19.93
N HIS A 985 -39.43 -1.15 19.85
CA HIS A 985 -40.33 -1.37 18.71
C HIS A 985 -41.78 -1.20 19.16
N LEU A 986 -42.58 -0.43 18.39
CA LEU A 986 -44.00 -0.19 18.61
C LEU A 986 -44.81 -0.56 17.37
N TYR A 987 -45.91 -1.31 17.53
CA TYR A 987 -46.73 -1.82 16.44
C TYR A 987 -48.11 -1.14 16.37
N PHE A 988 -48.47 -0.55 15.24
CA PHE A 988 -49.73 0.18 15.09
C PHE A 988 -50.63 -0.50 14.06
N GLY A 989 -51.95 -0.46 14.32
CA GLY A 989 -52.99 -0.95 13.42
C GLY A 989 -53.25 0.00 12.25
N VAL A 990 -54.26 -0.34 11.44
CA VAL A 990 -54.63 0.41 10.23
C VAL A 990 -55.20 1.80 10.51
N ASP A 991 -55.73 2.02 11.71
CA ASP A 991 -56.23 3.28 12.25
C ASP A 991 -55.13 4.13 12.90
N GLY A 992 -53.90 3.60 12.99
CA GLY A 992 -52.79 4.24 13.68
C GLY A 992 -52.79 4.05 15.21
N GLU A 993 -53.73 3.27 15.75
CA GLU A 993 -53.80 2.95 17.17
C GLU A 993 -52.88 1.77 17.54
N PRO A 994 -52.39 1.68 18.79
CA PRO A 994 -51.63 0.52 19.28
C PRO A 994 -52.34 -0.81 19.04
N VAL A 995 -51.62 -1.80 18.47
CA VAL A 995 -52.15 -3.14 18.24
C VAL A 995 -51.18 -4.22 18.71
N LEU A 996 -51.71 -5.36 19.17
CA LEU A 996 -50.90 -6.54 19.40
C LEU A 996 -50.48 -7.13 18.04
N SER A 997 -49.17 -7.25 17.81
CA SER A 997 -48.65 -7.99 16.67
C SER A 997 -49.05 -9.47 16.72
N LYS A 998 -48.81 -10.22 15.65
CA LYS A 998 -48.95 -11.69 15.60
C LYS A 998 -48.15 -12.40 16.70
N TYR A 999 -47.13 -11.73 17.24
CA TYR A 999 -46.34 -12.23 18.36
C TYR A 999 -46.97 -11.94 19.73
N GLY A 1000 -48.15 -11.32 19.81
CA GLY A 1000 -48.89 -11.14 21.07
C GLY A 1000 -48.51 -9.91 21.90
N TYR A 1001 -47.75 -8.95 21.34
CA TYR A 1001 -47.37 -7.71 22.02
C TYR A 1001 -47.42 -6.49 21.10
N PHE A 1002 -47.68 -5.32 21.70
CA PHE A 1002 -47.67 -4.00 21.06
C PHE A 1002 -46.29 -3.35 21.10
N LYS A 1003 -45.55 -3.59 22.18
CA LYS A 1003 -44.28 -2.94 22.43
C LYS A 1003 -43.23 -3.95 22.84
N ARG A 1004 -42.05 -3.88 22.22
CA ARG A 1004 -40.84 -4.59 22.66
C ARG A 1004 -39.81 -3.56 23.10
N VAL A 1005 -39.22 -3.76 24.27
CA VAL A 1005 -38.09 -2.97 24.75
C VAL A 1005 -36.90 -3.89 24.88
N ASN A 1006 -35.79 -3.51 24.25
CA ASN A 1006 -34.52 -4.21 24.37
C ASN A 1006 -33.59 -3.42 25.28
N ARG A 1007 -32.83 -4.14 26.11
CA ARG A 1007 -31.72 -3.59 26.86
C ARG A 1007 -30.45 -4.30 26.46
N TYR A 1008 -29.40 -3.52 26.33
CA TYR A 1008 -28.07 -4.00 25.97
C TYR A 1008 -27.14 -3.79 27.15
N ASP A 1009 -26.19 -4.70 27.33
CA ASP A 1009 -25.07 -4.46 28.22
C ASP A 1009 -24.10 -3.44 27.62
N GLU A 1010 -23.02 -3.19 28.35
CA GLU A 1010 -21.99 -2.28 27.88
C GLU A 1010 -21.35 -2.76 26.58
N LEU A 1011 -21.25 -4.06 26.32
CA LEU A 1011 -20.66 -4.68 25.12
C LEU A 1011 -21.56 -4.64 23.88
N GLY A 1012 -22.82 -4.19 24.03
CA GLY A 1012 -23.82 -4.18 22.97
C GLY A 1012 -24.52 -5.54 22.77
N SER A 1013 -24.43 -6.45 23.75
CA SER A 1013 -25.19 -7.71 23.74
C SER A 1013 -26.58 -7.49 24.32
N GLU A 1014 -27.63 -8.03 23.67
CA GLU A 1014 -29.01 -7.91 24.13
C GLU A 1014 -29.24 -8.74 25.41
N VAL A 1015 -29.10 -8.12 26.58
CA VAL A 1015 -29.28 -8.77 27.89
C VAL A 1015 -30.73 -8.95 28.29
N GLU A 1016 -31.64 -8.14 27.76
CA GLU A 1016 -33.07 -8.24 28.09
C GLU A 1016 -33.93 -7.84 26.90
N ALA A 1017 -34.96 -8.62 26.63
CA ALA A 1017 -36.09 -8.21 25.80
C ALA A 1017 -37.39 -8.38 26.59
N THR A 1018 -38.18 -7.31 26.69
CA THR A 1018 -39.42 -7.28 27.45
C THR A 1018 -40.59 -6.87 26.54
N PHE A 1019 -41.71 -7.58 26.66
CA PHE A 1019 -42.87 -7.46 25.78
C PHE A 1019 -44.06 -6.88 26.55
N PHE A 1020 -44.72 -5.89 25.95
CA PHE A 1020 -45.80 -5.14 26.58
C PHE A 1020 -47.06 -5.10 25.70
N GLY A 1021 -48.22 -5.10 26.36
CA GLY A 1021 -49.54 -4.90 25.77
C GLY A 1021 -49.81 -3.44 25.45
N VAL A 1022 -51.04 -3.15 25.03
CA VAL A 1022 -51.45 -1.82 24.55
C VAL A 1022 -51.60 -0.79 25.68
N GLU A 1023 -51.85 -1.23 26.92
CA GLU A 1023 -51.93 -0.35 28.11
C GLU A 1023 -50.55 -0.18 28.80
N GLY A 1024 -49.49 -0.75 28.24
CA GLY A 1024 -48.12 -0.69 28.77
C GLY A 1024 -47.80 -1.71 29.87
N GLU A 1025 -48.69 -2.69 30.07
CA GLU A 1025 -48.54 -3.84 30.96
C GLU A 1025 -47.65 -4.93 30.32
N PRO A 1026 -46.80 -5.64 31.07
CA PRO A 1026 -46.08 -6.81 30.54
C PRO A 1026 -47.05 -7.91 30.10
N VAL A 1027 -46.84 -8.48 28.91
CA VAL A 1027 -47.68 -9.55 28.36
C VAL A 1027 -46.85 -10.72 27.90
N GLU A 1028 -47.38 -11.93 28.03
CA GLU A 1028 -46.76 -13.11 27.44
C GLU A 1028 -46.92 -13.08 25.92
N ARG A 1029 -45.80 -13.07 25.21
CA ARG A 1029 -45.81 -13.22 23.75
C ARG A 1029 -46.29 -14.62 23.35
N VAL A 1030 -46.67 -14.78 22.09
CA VAL A 1030 -46.88 -16.10 21.47
C VAL A 1030 -45.57 -16.88 21.60
N GLY A 1031 -45.57 -17.90 22.47
CA GLY A 1031 -44.38 -18.56 23.02
C GLY A 1031 -44.35 -18.65 24.55
N GLY A 1032 -45.23 -17.94 25.26
CA GLY A 1032 -45.52 -18.17 26.69
C GLY A 1032 -44.62 -17.43 27.70
N TYR A 1033 -43.87 -16.41 27.27
CA TYR A 1033 -43.02 -15.60 28.15
C TYR A 1033 -43.19 -14.10 27.89
N CYS A 1034 -43.03 -13.25 28.91
CA CYS A 1034 -43.11 -11.79 28.79
C CYS A 1034 -41.74 -11.10 28.84
N ARG A 1035 -40.69 -11.85 29.21
CA ARG A 1035 -39.32 -11.34 29.24
C ARG A 1035 -38.32 -12.44 28.91
N ALA A 1036 -37.32 -12.14 28.08
CA ALA A 1036 -36.15 -12.97 27.86
C ALA A 1036 -34.93 -12.28 28.45
N VAL A 1037 -34.29 -12.91 29.44
CA VAL A 1037 -33.07 -12.44 30.07
C VAL A 1037 -31.91 -13.29 29.58
N ARG A 1038 -30.87 -12.65 29.05
CA ARG A 1038 -29.69 -13.33 28.52
C ARG A 1038 -28.50 -13.06 29.41
N GLU A 1039 -27.89 -14.14 29.84
CA GLU A 1039 -26.65 -14.13 30.61
C GLU A 1039 -25.52 -14.46 29.66
N TYR A 1040 -24.55 -13.55 29.59
CA TYR A 1040 -23.33 -13.71 28.82
C TYR A 1040 -22.16 -13.92 29.78
N ASP A 1041 -21.15 -14.68 29.36
CA ASP A 1041 -19.89 -14.68 30.08
C ASP A 1041 -19.13 -13.37 29.82
N ALA A 1042 -17.98 -13.21 30.48
CA ALA A 1042 -17.10 -12.07 30.26
C ALA A 1042 -16.63 -11.93 28.80
N THR A 1043 -16.79 -12.95 27.96
CA THR A 1043 -16.39 -12.94 26.54
C THR A 1043 -17.51 -12.54 25.58
N GLY A 1044 -18.70 -12.27 26.10
CA GLY A 1044 -19.90 -12.02 25.30
C GLY A 1044 -20.47 -13.29 24.67
N LEU A 1045 -20.07 -14.48 25.13
CA LEU A 1045 -20.69 -15.74 24.75
C LEU A 1045 -21.97 -15.92 25.55
N LEU A 1046 -23.08 -16.19 24.87
CA LEU A 1046 -24.36 -16.46 25.52
C LEU A 1046 -24.25 -17.74 26.34
N LEU A 1047 -24.25 -17.62 27.67
CA LEU A 1047 -24.22 -18.74 28.61
C LEU A 1047 -25.61 -19.37 28.75
N LYS A 1048 -26.62 -18.51 28.91
CA LYS A 1048 -27.98 -18.95 29.18
C LYS A 1048 -28.99 -17.87 28.75
N THR A 1049 -30.13 -18.32 28.22
CA THR A 1049 -31.32 -17.49 28.12
C THR A 1049 -32.36 -18.01 29.12
N ARG A 1050 -32.90 -17.13 29.94
CA ARG A 1050 -34.02 -17.38 30.85
C ARG A 1050 -35.26 -16.71 30.28
N TYR A 1051 -36.29 -17.49 29.99
CA TYR A 1051 -37.58 -16.99 29.55
C TYR A 1051 -38.49 -16.93 30.76
N LEU A 1052 -39.05 -15.75 31.04
CA LEU A 1052 -39.84 -15.47 32.24
C LEU A 1052 -41.27 -15.14 31.86
N ASN A 1053 -42.23 -15.78 32.52
CA ASN A 1053 -43.66 -15.50 32.38
C ASN A 1053 -44.05 -14.23 33.18
N PHE A 1054 -45.33 -13.79 33.12
CA PHE A 1054 -45.74 -12.55 33.83
C PHE A 1054 -45.66 -12.66 35.37
N LYS A 1055 -45.49 -13.87 35.91
CA LYS A 1055 -45.28 -14.14 37.35
C LYS A 1055 -43.80 -14.25 37.72
N GLU A 1056 -42.88 -13.96 36.80
CA GLU A 1056 -41.43 -14.10 36.98
C GLU A 1056 -40.95 -15.55 37.16
N GLU A 1057 -41.75 -16.52 36.71
CA GLU A 1057 -41.39 -17.94 36.72
C GLU A 1057 -40.71 -18.31 35.39
N GLU A 1058 -39.65 -19.12 35.47
CA GLU A 1058 -38.90 -19.57 34.29
C GLU A 1058 -39.71 -20.62 33.51
N VAL A 1059 -39.88 -20.38 32.22
CA VAL A 1059 -40.60 -21.24 31.28
C VAL A 1059 -39.67 -21.70 30.16
N PHE A 1060 -40.01 -22.82 29.52
CA PHE A 1060 -39.24 -23.40 28.42
C PHE A 1060 -40.09 -23.38 27.15
N PRO A 1061 -39.99 -22.31 26.32
CA PRO A 1061 -40.76 -22.22 25.09
C PRO A 1061 -40.34 -23.30 24.09
N GLU A 1062 -41.30 -23.96 23.43
CA GLU A 1062 -41.04 -25.04 22.46
C GLU A 1062 -40.45 -24.55 21.12
N GLU A 1063 -40.41 -23.23 20.84
CA GLU A 1063 -40.23 -22.69 19.48
C GLU A 1063 -38.92 -21.90 19.19
N ASP A 1064 -38.00 -21.70 20.14
CA ASP A 1064 -36.81 -20.85 19.89
C ASP A 1064 -35.68 -21.50 19.04
N HIS A 1065 -36.02 -22.51 18.23
CA HIS A 1065 -35.20 -22.96 17.10
C HIS A 1065 -35.41 -22.14 15.81
N LEU A 1066 -36.33 -21.17 15.80
CA LEU A 1066 -36.51 -20.23 14.69
C LEU A 1066 -35.63 -18.99 14.87
N VAL A 1067 -34.42 -19.11 14.33
CA VAL A 1067 -33.51 -18.01 14.00
C VAL A 1067 -34.30 -16.85 13.38
N TRP A 1068 -34.14 -15.64 13.94
CA TRP A 1068 -34.50 -14.39 13.28
C TRP A 1068 -33.89 -14.38 11.87
N LYS A 1069 -34.72 -14.62 10.85
CA LYS A 1069 -34.38 -14.18 9.50
C LYS A 1069 -34.49 -12.66 9.52
N THR A 1070 -33.36 -11.99 9.61
CA THR A 1070 -33.22 -10.59 9.19
C THR A 1070 -33.91 -10.45 7.83
N GLU A 1071 -34.89 -9.55 7.75
CA GLU A 1071 -35.46 -9.07 6.50
C GLU A 1071 -34.36 -8.35 5.70
N SER A 1072 -33.54 -9.13 5.01
CA SER A 1072 -32.70 -8.70 3.90
C SER A 1072 -33.02 -9.63 2.74
N ARG A 1073 -34.08 -9.28 1.99
CA ARG A 1073 -34.28 -9.67 0.60
C ARG A 1073 -34.86 -8.48 -0.14
#